data_AF-A0A7X9FIX0-F1
#
_entry.id   AF-A0A7X9FIX0-F1
#
_cell.length_a   1.000
_cell.length_b   1.000
_cell.length_c   1.000
_cell.angle_alpha   90.00
_cell.angle_beta   90.00
_cell.angle_gamma   90.00
#
_symmetry.space_group_name_H-M   'P 1'
#
loop_
_entity.id
_entity.type
_entity.pdbx_description
1 polymer ?
#
loop_
_entity_poly.entity_id
_entity_poly.type
_entity_poly.pdbx_seq_one_letter_code
_entity_poly.pdbx_strand_id
1 'polypeptide(L)'
;MFRKRLGDIHSRGVVAADTGFSVRQAAALMRERSLSCLPILDEGRPVGILTERGLLRAVVHDPGAASKSVSGVMSFPVLTAGPDMAAHEAYALLQENRLRHLVVVDGEGQALGVVSQSDLVEHLGCEYFVELRRLSRIMVRQVVTATPEMKLSDALRIMAHKGISCLVVVRDGRPEGIITERDAADMVMRWETSRDLLLREVMRSPVITAREDVPVHEGLSVMRRRAIRRLVVVDASGRLAGLVTQSDVVNAMEWEYIGVLKDIIREKEESFRAIFLGASEGIFRTSLDGRFLEANPAMARMLGYEGPNDLVAGIMDIETQVYADPGKRAEVLDILNRREDPYTFEARFLRRDGSPLWVSCTARLARDPAGRPSRIEGICLDISERKRTDESLSLSESRYRSIVEDQTELICRYRPDGRLSFVNEAYVRYFGKERRELIDASFIPRIPAEDMEMVAARTGRITPRNPVTDFEHRIVLPDGSLRWQRWTHRGIFDEKGRVVEFQAVGNDVTERKLAEQALECARDELEARVAVRTAELAAANENLRQEIAARTQAQRRLKENAIFLETILDTIQGGISVLDADLNVVKVNAAMRAMYEAELPLEGRKCYQAFRGRDEPCPKCPTLRAMADGRMHSETVSREDGEGGQPGFAELFSYPFHDDLGRVMGAVEFVRDITERKRLEEELLRAMRRTEAANRAKSRFLANMSHEIRTPLNAVLGYIQLVLHENLTPKAAKRLQVAEESAQSLLSVINDILDYSKIEAGKFDIREQSVDPREIVASLVKQQDILARNKGLSLSFDIAPDVPRRVFVDPMRLTQLLLNLLSNAIKYTEEGWVRVEVSRKRDDSPFPVDDGDEWATLVFGVIDTGIGIPEGSREAVFESFTQIDSSLTKKYAGTGLGLAICKKIAELLGGEITFESRFGQGSAFSFQVSLRVDHSWNSERSRGDRSVCPEGEKDAVRSLRVLVVADNRINRMFAEDLLTSGGHRVAMAENGAEALEVLAGEKFDVVLMDIQMPVMDGLAATRAIRAGHGGIDPEIPIIGLSAYAMDQDRERFLEAGLDDYITKPINIEDFFEAVGRVLRRRGETCSAPPASEARVEDMPAALAGEEPDDARDEASVIDSRGRFGQYGKKKDLLRMVCAEFFRAMPGCVADMEQALADGDMATFSRLAHTLRGNAAMFGAADLRRHATMAEEAAARGDGEQAARLFPALTRRIDRVVRALAAFQARIP
;
A
#
# COMPACT_ATOMS: atom_id res chain seq x y z
N MET A 1 8.78 -23.98 -20.43
CA MET A 1 9.30 -25.30 -20.02
C MET A 1 8.17 -26.31 -19.80
N PHE A 2 7.27 -26.09 -18.83
CA PHE A 2 6.14 -26.98 -18.48
C PHE A 2 5.06 -27.27 -19.55
N ARG A 3 5.25 -26.85 -20.82
CA ARG A 3 4.29 -27.05 -21.92
C ARG A 3 4.61 -28.23 -22.86
N LYS A 4 5.73 -28.95 -22.67
CA LYS A 4 6.02 -30.15 -23.47
C LYS A 4 5.05 -31.28 -23.13
N ARG A 5 4.53 -31.95 -24.16
CA ARG A 5 3.62 -33.10 -24.06
C ARG A 5 4.42 -34.39 -24.16
N LEU A 6 3.86 -35.53 -23.73
CA LEU A 6 4.52 -36.83 -23.87
C LEU A 6 4.91 -37.15 -25.32
N GLY A 7 4.12 -36.73 -26.30
CA GLY A 7 4.40 -36.79 -27.74
C GLY A 7 5.74 -36.17 -28.16
N ASP A 8 6.24 -35.18 -27.41
CA ASP A 8 7.52 -34.51 -27.67
C ASP A 8 8.73 -35.23 -27.07
N ILE A 9 8.49 -36.20 -26.17
CA ILE A 9 9.50 -36.75 -25.24
C ILE A 9 9.70 -38.26 -25.40
N HIS A 10 8.64 -39.01 -25.76
CA HIS A 10 8.70 -40.48 -25.81
C HIS A 10 9.68 -41.02 -26.86
N SER A 11 10.19 -42.23 -26.63
CA SER A 11 10.99 -42.95 -27.62
C SER A 11 10.21 -43.11 -28.93
N ARG A 12 10.78 -42.65 -30.06
CA ARG A 12 10.17 -42.84 -31.40
C ARG A 12 10.42 -44.26 -31.90
N GLY A 13 9.33 -44.99 -32.16
CA GLY A 13 9.36 -46.41 -32.55
C GLY A 13 9.55 -47.30 -31.33
N VAL A 14 8.47 -47.97 -30.91
CA VAL A 14 8.52 -48.88 -29.76
C VAL A 14 9.32 -50.13 -30.11
N VAL A 15 10.47 -50.32 -29.45
CA VAL A 15 11.10 -51.64 -29.38
C VAL A 15 10.37 -52.42 -28.29
N ALA A 16 9.65 -53.47 -28.69
CA ALA A 16 8.84 -54.32 -27.83
C ALA A 16 9.09 -55.80 -28.12
N ALA A 17 8.55 -56.66 -27.26
CA ALA A 17 8.45 -58.10 -27.49
C ALA A 17 6.98 -58.56 -27.48
N ASP A 18 6.71 -59.65 -28.18
CA ASP A 18 5.44 -60.36 -28.13
C ASP A 18 5.35 -61.25 -26.87
N THR A 19 4.13 -61.58 -26.42
CA THR A 19 3.92 -62.48 -25.27
C THR A 19 4.60 -63.85 -25.42
N GLY A 20 4.78 -64.33 -26.65
CA GLY A 20 5.48 -65.57 -27.00
C GLY A 20 7.01 -65.52 -26.88
N PHE A 21 7.63 -64.36 -26.65
CA PHE A 21 9.09 -64.27 -26.50
C PHE A 21 9.57 -65.03 -25.26
N SER A 22 10.74 -65.67 -25.35
CA SER A 22 11.45 -66.17 -24.16
C SER A 22 12.19 -65.05 -23.43
N VAL A 23 12.40 -65.23 -22.12
CA VAL A 23 13.21 -64.33 -21.28
C VAL A 23 14.62 -64.13 -21.85
N ARG A 24 15.23 -65.18 -22.45
CA ARG A 24 16.53 -65.09 -23.14
C ARG A 24 16.48 -64.20 -24.39
N GLN A 25 15.45 -64.33 -25.22
CA GLN A 25 15.27 -63.47 -26.41
C GLN A 25 15.04 -62.00 -26.00
N ALA A 26 14.23 -61.76 -24.97
CA ALA A 26 13.99 -60.41 -24.46
C ALA A 26 15.24 -59.80 -23.82
N ALA A 27 16.02 -60.57 -23.04
CA ALA A 27 17.30 -60.13 -22.49
C ALA A 27 18.32 -59.80 -23.60
N ALA A 28 18.38 -60.60 -24.66
CA ALA A 28 19.23 -60.33 -25.82
C ALA A 28 18.84 -59.03 -26.52
N LEU A 29 17.55 -58.78 -26.75
CA LEU A 29 17.03 -57.57 -27.38
C LEU A 29 17.29 -56.32 -26.50
N MET A 30 17.04 -56.41 -25.19
CA MET A 30 17.35 -55.35 -24.23
C MET A 30 18.85 -55.03 -24.20
N ARG A 31 19.71 -56.05 -24.28
CA ARG A 31 21.17 -55.87 -24.37
C ARG A 31 21.57 -55.16 -25.66
N GLU A 32 21.19 -55.71 -26.82
CA GLU A 32 21.56 -55.19 -28.15
C GLU A 32 21.15 -53.72 -28.31
N ARG A 33 19.93 -53.38 -27.88
CA ARG A 33 19.37 -52.03 -27.97
C ARG A 33 19.65 -51.15 -26.74
N SER A 34 20.42 -51.63 -25.77
CA SER A 34 20.76 -50.90 -24.53
C SER A 34 19.55 -50.40 -23.71
N LEU A 35 18.45 -51.16 -23.72
CA LEU A 35 17.18 -50.79 -23.10
C LEU A 35 17.12 -51.21 -21.63
N SER A 36 16.63 -50.32 -20.75
CA SER A 36 16.37 -50.66 -19.33
C SER A 36 15.01 -51.33 -19.10
N CYS A 37 14.12 -51.27 -20.08
CA CYS A 37 12.81 -51.90 -20.08
C CYS A 37 12.40 -52.30 -21.49
N LEU A 38 11.47 -53.25 -21.60
CA LEU A 38 10.90 -53.73 -22.85
C LEU A 38 9.39 -53.90 -22.65
N PRO A 39 8.53 -53.09 -23.31
CA PRO A 39 7.09 -53.34 -23.34
C PRO A 39 6.81 -54.71 -23.95
N ILE A 40 5.86 -55.43 -23.34
CA ILE A 40 5.32 -56.66 -23.90
C ILE A 40 3.96 -56.31 -24.51
N LEU A 41 3.80 -56.61 -25.79
CA LEU A 41 2.58 -56.30 -26.54
C LEU A 41 1.82 -57.58 -26.87
N ASP A 42 0.51 -57.44 -27.00
CA ASP A 42 -0.43 -58.41 -27.58
C ASP A 42 -1.30 -57.66 -28.58
N GLU A 43 -1.32 -58.10 -29.83
CA GLU A 43 -1.95 -57.37 -30.96
C GLU A 43 -1.60 -55.85 -31.02
N GLY A 44 -0.37 -55.50 -30.62
CA GLY A 44 0.17 -54.13 -30.56
C GLY A 44 -0.20 -53.31 -29.31
N ARG A 45 -1.13 -53.81 -28.48
CA ARG A 45 -1.51 -53.20 -27.20
C ARG A 45 -0.58 -53.62 -26.07
N PRO A 46 -0.19 -52.73 -25.15
CA PRO A 46 0.72 -53.08 -24.06
C PRO A 46 0.00 -53.93 -22.99
N VAL A 47 0.44 -55.18 -22.85
CA VAL A 47 -0.05 -56.15 -21.85
C VAL A 47 0.94 -56.40 -20.72
N GLY A 48 2.11 -55.77 -20.75
CA GLY A 48 3.06 -55.82 -19.65
C GLY A 48 4.33 -55.02 -19.92
N ILE A 49 5.22 -54.97 -18.95
CA ILE A 49 6.56 -54.41 -19.12
C ILE A 49 7.61 -55.28 -18.41
N LEU A 50 8.66 -55.65 -19.16
CA LEU A 50 9.83 -56.34 -18.63
C LEU A 50 10.92 -55.32 -18.31
N THR A 51 11.65 -55.50 -17.22
CA THR A 51 12.72 -54.59 -16.78
C THR A 51 13.98 -55.36 -16.42
N GLU A 52 15.14 -54.69 -16.38
CA GLU A 52 16.42 -55.30 -15.92
C GLU A 52 16.26 -56.00 -14.55
N ARG A 53 15.47 -55.40 -13.64
CA ARG A 53 15.14 -55.98 -12.32
C ARG A 53 14.22 -57.20 -12.41
N GLY A 54 13.29 -57.23 -13.36
CA GLY A 54 12.45 -58.39 -13.66
C GLY A 54 13.26 -59.58 -14.17
N LEU A 55 14.16 -59.33 -15.13
CA LEU A 55 15.13 -60.32 -15.63
C LEU A 55 16.00 -60.89 -14.49
N LEU A 56 16.56 -60.03 -13.65
CA LEU A 56 17.37 -60.43 -12.49
C LEU A 56 16.59 -61.33 -11.52
N ARG A 57 15.36 -60.96 -11.17
CA ARG A 57 14.51 -61.77 -10.29
C ARG A 57 14.21 -63.15 -10.90
N ALA A 58 13.84 -63.20 -12.17
CA ALA A 58 13.51 -64.45 -12.84
C ALA A 58 14.67 -65.46 -12.79
N VAL A 59 15.87 -65.02 -13.19
CA VAL A 59 17.05 -65.90 -13.28
C VAL A 59 17.60 -66.29 -11.91
N VAL A 60 17.46 -65.44 -10.90
CA VAL A 60 17.86 -65.77 -9.51
C VAL A 60 16.91 -66.79 -8.86
N HIS A 61 15.60 -66.71 -9.12
CA HIS A 61 14.62 -67.63 -8.54
C HIS A 61 14.49 -68.95 -9.31
N ASP A 62 14.73 -68.94 -10.62
CA ASP A 62 14.64 -70.11 -11.48
C ASP A 62 15.74 -70.07 -12.56
N PRO A 63 16.78 -70.91 -12.47
CA PRO A 63 17.82 -71.02 -13.51
C PRO A 63 17.27 -71.40 -14.89
N GLY A 64 16.12 -72.06 -14.96
CA GLY A 64 15.41 -72.38 -16.21
C GLY A 64 14.58 -71.24 -16.77
N ALA A 65 14.43 -70.12 -16.04
CA ALA A 65 13.60 -68.99 -16.46
C ALA A 65 14.04 -68.38 -17.80
N ALA A 66 15.33 -68.46 -18.15
CA ALA A 66 15.84 -68.01 -19.44
C ALA A 66 15.09 -68.63 -20.64
N SER A 67 14.58 -69.87 -20.50
CA SER A 67 13.82 -70.58 -21.55
C SER A 67 12.29 -70.44 -21.41
N LYS A 68 11.80 -69.77 -20.37
CA LYS A 68 10.36 -69.52 -20.16
C LYS A 68 9.90 -68.29 -20.95
N SER A 69 8.59 -68.20 -21.21
CA SER A 69 7.97 -67.01 -21.82
C SER A 69 8.07 -65.78 -20.90
N VAL A 70 8.22 -64.60 -21.51
CA VAL A 70 8.20 -63.30 -20.83
C VAL A 70 6.90 -63.02 -20.08
N SER A 71 5.79 -63.62 -20.49
CA SER A 71 4.48 -63.49 -19.83
C SER A 71 4.50 -63.91 -18.35
N GLY A 72 5.35 -64.88 -17.98
CA GLY A 72 5.51 -65.33 -16.59
C GLY A 72 6.49 -64.48 -15.76
N VAL A 73 7.04 -63.39 -16.32
CA VAL A 73 8.12 -62.59 -15.70
C VAL A 73 7.86 -61.07 -15.79
N MET A 74 7.08 -60.62 -16.78
CA MET A 74 6.70 -59.22 -16.95
C MET A 74 5.86 -58.68 -15.78
N SER A 75 5.91 -57.36 -15.58
CA SER A 75 5.03 -56.65 -14.65
C SER A 75 3.71 -56.28 -15.32
N PHE A 76 2.60 -56.54 -14.63
CA PHE A 76 1.22 -56.20 -15.02
C PHE A 76 0.41 -55.78 -13.77
N PRO A 77 -0.56 -54.83 -13.87
CA PRO A 77 -0.92 -54.03 -15.03
C PRO A 77 0.17 -53.03 -15.44
N VAL A 78 0.29 -52.77 -16.74
CA VAL A 78 1.19 -51.74 -17.28
C VAL A 78 0.44 -50.41 -17.36
N LEU A 79 1.05 -49.37 -16.78
CA LEU A 79 0.46 -48.04 -16.75
C LEU A 79 0.75 -47.30 -18.06
N THR A 80 -0.30 -46.75 -18.66
CA THR A 80 -0.29 -46.11 -19.97
C THR A 80 -0.73 -44.65 -19.88
N ALA A 81 -0.29 -43.82 -20.84
CA ALA A 81 -0.73 -42.43 -20.97
C ALA A 81 -0.83 -41.99 -22.42
N GLY A 82 -1.74 -41.06 -22.71
CA GLY A 82 -1.88 -40.46 -24.04
C GLY A 82 -0.72 -39.50 -24.39
N PRO A 83 -0.41 -39.28 -25.67
CA PRO A 83 0.68 -38.39 -26.10
C PRO A 83 0.46 -36.93 -25.68
N ASP A 84 -0.79 -36.52 -25.45
CA ASP A 84 -1.13 -35.15 -25.07
C ASP A 84 -0.91 -34.80 -23.59
N MET A 85 -0.71 -35.81 -22.73
CA MET A 85 -0.47 -35.60 -21.31
C MET A 85 0.76 -34.71 -21.09
N ALA A 86 0.67 -33.74 -20.17
CA ALA A 86 1.79 -32.85 -19.90
C ALA A 86 2.91 -33.61 -19.20
N ALA A 87 4.18 -33.28 -19.52
CA ALA A 87 5.34 -33.96 -18.95
C ALA A 87 5.36 -34.01 -17.41
N HIS A 88 4.78 -33.00 -16.75
CA HIS A 88 4.71 -32.91 -15.30
C HIS A 88 3.58 -33.76 -14.67
N GLU A 89 2.49 -34.02 -15.41
CA GLU A 89 1.41 -34.92 -14.98
C GLU A 89 1.87 -36.37 -15.09
N ALA A 90 2.51 -36.72 -16.20
CA ALA A 90 3.13 -38.03 -16.40
C ALA A 90 4.21 -38.33 -15.35
N TYR A 91 4.93 -37.30 -14.91
CA TYR A 91 5.92 -37.40 -13.84
C TYR A 91 5.26 -37.70 -12.48
N ALA A 92 4.19 -36.99 -12.13
CA ALA A 92 3.41 -37.27 -10.91
C ALA A 92 2.84 -38.70 -10.92
N LEU A 93 2.26 -39.13 -12.06
CA LEU A 93 1.69 -40.47 -12.24
C LEU A 93 2.74 -41.58 -12.04
N LEU A 94 3.98 -41.38 -12.52
CA LEU A 94 5.09 -42.30 -12.26
C LEU A 94 5.45 -42.38 -10.77
N GLN A 95 5.45 -41.25 -10.05
CA GLN A 95 5.79 -41.21 -8.63
C GLN A 95 4.71 -41.84 -7.73
N GLU A 96 3.44 -41.49 -7.95
CA GLU A 96 2.30 -42.05 -7.21
C GLU A 96 2.29 -43.58 -7.28
N ASN A 97 2.57 -44.13 -8.47
CA ASN A 97 2.60 -45.57 -8.73
C ASN A 97 3.98 -46.23 -8.50
N ARG A 98 5.00 -45.45 -8.10
CA ARG A 98 6.40 -45.88 -7.90
C ARG A 98 7.02 -46.60 -9.10
N LEU A 99 6.66 -46.17 -10.30
CA LEU A 99 7.15 -46.70 -11.57
C LEU A 99 8.31 -45.86 -12.11
N ARG A 100 9.18 -46.49 -12.92
CA ARG A 100 10.30 -45.82 -13.59
C ARG A 100 10.03 -45.50 -15.07
N HIS A 101 8.98 -46.12 -15.64
CA HIS A 101 8.69 -46.18 -17.06
C HIS A 101 7.17 -46.15 -17.27
N LEU A 102 6.72 -45.35 -18.23
CA LEU A 102 5.32 -45.21 -18.64
C LEU A 102 5.23 -45.53 -20.13
N VAL A 103 4.24 -46.33 -20.54
CA VAL A 103 4.02 -46.63 -21.97
C VAL A 103 3.09 -45.57 -22.54
N VAL A 104 3.53 -44.88 -23.59
CA VAL A 104 2.70 -43.89 -24.29
C VAL A 104 1.85 -44.63 -25.33
N VAL A 105 0.54 -44.41 -25.30
CA VAL A 105 -0.43 -45.06 -26.20
C VAL A 105 -1.26 -44.03 -26.97
N ASP A 106 -1.72 -44.37 -28.16
CA ASP A 106 -2.64 -43.54 -28.93
C ASP A 106 -4.11 -43.66 -28.46
N GLY A 107 -5.03 -43.02 -29.19
CA GLY A 107 -6.46 -43.06 -28.90
C GLY A 107 -7.14 -44.42 -29.09
N GLU A 108 -6.47 -45.40 -29.71
CA GLU A 108 -6.96 -46.78 -29.89
C GLU A 108 -6.30 -47.77 -28.90
N GLY A 109 -5.37 -47.27 -28.08
CA GLY A 109 -4.61 -48.01 -27.08
C GLY A 109 -3.35 -48.69 -27.62
N GLN A 110 -2.91 -48.38 -28.84
CA GLN A 110 -1.71 -48.94 -29.46
C GLN A 110 -0.45 -48.24 -28.91
N ALA A 111 0.64 -49.00 -28.70
CA ALA A 111 1.85 -48.45 -28.11
C ALA A 111 2.64 -47.54 -29.08
N LEU A 112 2.76 -46.25 -28.75
CA LEU A 112 3.51 -45.23 -29.49
C LEU A 112 4.97 -45.07 -29.02
N GLY A 113 5.20 -45.23 -27.72
CA GLY A 113 6.50 -44.96 -27.11
C GLY A 113 6.62 -45.46 -25.67
N VAL A 114 7.81 -45.29 -25.10
CA VAL A 114 8.05 -45.34 -23.66
C VAL A 114 8.69 -44.03 -23.24
N VAL A 115 8.33 -43.53 -22.07
CA VAL A 115 9.07 -42.45 -21.39
C VAL A 115 9.53 -42.95 -20.03
N SER A 116 10.78 -42.65 -19.65
CA SER A 116 11.29 -42.91 -18.31
C SER A 116 11.28 -41.66 -17.45
N GLN A 117 11.33 -41.85 -16.12
CA GLN A 117 11.49 -40.76 -15.15
C GLN A 117 12.69 -39.86 -15.49
N SER A 118 13.80 -40.44 -15.98
CA SER A 118 15.00 -39.70 -16.39
C SER A 118 14.75 -38.80 -17.62
N ASP A 119 13.98 -39.28 -18.61
CA ASP A 119 13.72 -38.54 -19.84
C ASP A 119 12.85 -37.30 -19.57
N LEU A 120 11.84 -37.46 -18.69
CA LEU A 120 10.99 -36.36 -18.23
C LEU A 120 11.82 -35.27 -17.51
N VAL A 121 12.71 -35.66 -16.59
CA VAL A 121 13.58 -34.74 -15.85
C VAL A 121 14.54 -33.98 -16.77
N GLU A 122 15.11 -34.65 -17.77
CA GLU A 122 15.97 -34.00 -18.76
C GLU A 122 15.20 -32.93 -19.55
N HIS A 123 13.92 -33.19 -19.88
CA HIS A 123 13.05 -32.27 -20.60
C HIS A 123 12.46 -31.15 -19.75
N LEU A 124 12.39 -31.32 -18.42
CA LEU A 124 11.95 -30.32 -17.46
C LEU A 124 13.02 -29.26 -17.13
N GLY A 125 14.30 -29.54 -17.44
CA GLY A 125 15.38 -28.53 -17.41
C GLY A 125 16.17 -28.46 -16.10
N CYS A 126 17.15 -29.34 -15.93
CA CYS A 126 18.01 -29.41 -14.75
C CYS A 126 18.93 -28.18 -14.55
N GLU A 127 19.05 -27.29 -15.53
CA GLU A 127 20.05 -26.22 -15.57
C GLU A 127 19.71 -25.01 -14.66
N TYR A 128 18.51 -24.98 -14.09
CA TYR A 128 18.02 -23.90 -13.23
C TYR A 128 18.10 -24.18 -11.71
N PHE A 129 18.49 -25.40 -11.30
CA PHE A 129 18.43 -25.84 -9.89
C PHE A 129 19.81 -25.82 -9.22
N VAL A 130 20.26 -24.62 -8.82
CA VAL A 130 21.64 -24.36 -8.36
C VAL A 130 21.85 -24.63 -6.85
N GLU A 131 20.79 -24.85 -6.07
CA GLU A 131 20.88 -24.84 -4.59
C GLU A 131 21.23 -26.18 -3.90
N LEU A 132 21.34 -27.29 -4.65
CA LEU A 132 21.77 -28.59 -4.09
C LEU A 132 23.28 -28.58 -3.79
N ARG A 133 23.64 -28.10 -2.59
CA ARG A 133 25.00 -27.65 -2.26
C ARG A 133 26.12 -28.69 -2.45
N ARG A 134 25.95 -29.97 -2.08
CA ARG A 134 27.00 -31.03 -2.15
C ARG A 134 26.43 -32.46 -2.25
N LEU A 135 27.17 -33.38 -2.88
CA LEU A 135 26.83 -34.82 -2.98
C LEU A 135 26.62 -35.48 -1.61
N SER A 136 27.37 -35.07 -0.58
CA SER A 136 27.27 -35.59 0.80
C SER A 136 25.89 -35.49 1.46
N ARG A 137 24.98 -34.64 0.93
CA ARG A 137 23.59 -34.51 1.40
C ARG A 137 22.59 -35.42 0.68
N ILE A 138 22.91 -35.89 -0.54
CA ILE A 138 22.00 -36.70 -1.35
C ILE A 138 22.49 -38.15 -1.54
N MET A 139 23.70 -38.47 -1.07
CA MET A 139 24.26 -39.82 -1.18
C MET A 139 23.67 -40.79 -0.16
N VAL A 140 23.37 -42.00 -0.63
CA VAL A 140 23.05 -43.14 0.23
C VAL A 140 24.35 -43.61 0.89
N ARG A 141 24.48 -43.40 2.19
CA ARG A 141 25.67 -43.80 2.98
C ARG A 141 25.74 -45.31 3.24
N GLN A 142 24.59 -45.99 3.36
CA GLN A 142 24.53 -47.45 3.49
C GLN A 142 24.61 -48.14 2.12
N VAL A 143 25.80 -48.13 1.54
CA VAL A 143 26.09 -48.85 0.29
C VAL A 143 26.26 -50.33 0.59
N VAL A 144 25.55 -51.20 -0.13
CA VAL A 144 25.78 -52.65 -0.03
C VAL A 144 27.04 -53.02 -0.80
N THR A 145 27.98 -53.64 -0.08
CA THR A 145 29.31 -53.98 -0.59
C THR A 145 29.54 -55.48 -0.70
N ALA A 146 30.51 -55.87 -1.52
CA ALA A 146 31.03 -57.24 -1.63
C ALA A 146 32.55 -57.22 -1.75
N THR A 147 33.17 -58.36 -1.45
CA THR A 147 34.60 -58.57 -1.71
C THR A 147 34.85 -59.00 -3.16
N PRO A 148 36.04 -58.71 -3.74
CA PRO A 148 36.40 -59.16 -5.09
C PRO A 148 36.41 -60.69 -5.26
N GLU A 149 36.50 -61.43 -4.14
CA GLU A 149 36.48 -62.89 -4.03
C GLU A 149 35.07 -63.48 -3.81
N MET A 150 34.02 -62.65 -3.74
CA MET A 150 32.64 -63.15 -3.69
C MET A 150 32.26 -63.78 -5.05
N LYS A 151 31.47 -64.86 -5.03
CA LYS A 151 30.90 -65.41 -6.26
C LYS A 151 29.79 -64.52 -6.82
N LEU A 152 29.76 -64.45 -8.14
CA LEU A 152 28.81 -63.65 -8.91
C LEU A 152 27.34 -64.03 -8.67
N SER A 153 27.03 -65.33 -8.50
CA SER A 153 25.67 -65.79 -8.16
C SER A 153 25.22 -65.47 -6.73
N ASP A 154 26.14 -65.28 -5.79
CA ASP A 154 25.83 -64.81 -4.43
C ASP A 154 25.56 -63.30 -4.45
N ALA A 155 26.39 -62.53 -5.15
CA ALA A 155 26.20 -61.10 -5.35
C ALA A 155 24.85 -60.76 -6.00
N LEU A 156 24.46 -61.49 -7.05
CA LEU A 156 23.15 -61.31 -7.67
C LEU A 156 21.98 -61.75 -6.79
N ARG A 157 22.14 -62.79 -5.96
CA ARG A 157 21.14 -63.16 -4.95
C ARG A 157 20.95 -62.05 -3.93
N ILE A 158 22.03 -61.43 -3.47
CA ILE A 158 21.99 -60.24 -2.60
C ILE A 158 21.25 -59.09 -3.31
N MET A 159 21.55 -58.83 -4.60
CA MET A 159 20.87 -57.77 -5.37
C MET A 159 19.37 -58.01 -5.52
N ALA A 160 18.96 -59.21 -5.92
CA ALA A 160 17.56 -59.58 -6.10
C ALA A 160 16.77 -59.56 -4.78
N HIS A 161 17.34 -60.11 -3.70
CA HIS A 161 16.70 -60.21 -2.39
C HIS A 161 16.62 -58.87 -1.67
N LYS A 162 17.69 -58.05 -1.70
CA LYS A 162 17.66 -56.69 -1.12
C LYS A 162 16.98 -55.67 -2.03
N GLY A 163 16.68 -56.03 -3.28
CA GLY A 163 16.06 -55.13 -4.26
C GLY A 163 16.93 -53.93 -4.65
N ILE A 164 18.25 -54.07 -4.52
CA ILE A 164 19.24 -53.01 -4.76
C ILE A 164 19.68 -53.00 -6.22
N SER A 165 19.90 -51.80 -6.76
CA SER A 165 20.15 -51.62 -8.20
C SER A 165 21.61 -51.86 -8.63
N CYS A 166 22.51 -51.97 -7.66
CA CYS A 166 23.93 -52.24 -7.83
C CYS A 166 24.57 -52.71 -6.53
N LEU A 167 25.79 -53.21 -6.63
CA LEU A 167 26.62 -53.68 -5.51
C LEU A 167 28.06 -53.20 -5.76
N VAL A 168 28.65 -52.51 -4.78
CA VAL A 168 30.00 -51.92 -4.90
C VAL A 168 31.04 -52.90 -4.36
N VAL A 169 32.02 -53.24 -5.18
CA VAL A 169 33.10 -54.17 -4.79
C VAL A 169 34.20 -53.38 -4.11
N VAL A 170 34.57 -53.78 -2.90
CA VAL A 170 35.53 -53.07 -2.04
C VAL A 170 36.66 -53.98 -1.56
N ARG A 171 37.88 -53.44 -1.53
CA ARG A 171 39.05 -54.03 -0.84
C ARG A 171 39.61 -52.99 0.12
N ASP A 172 39.83 -53.37 1.38
CA ASP A 172 40.37 -52.50 2.45
C ASP A 172 39.61 -51.16 2.63
N GLY A 173 38.30 -51.19 2.39
CA GLY A 173 37.40 -50.02 2.44
C GLY A 173 37.44 -49.11 1.21
N ARG A 174 38.29 -49.40 0.21
CA ARG A 174 38.37 -48.67 -1.06
C ARG A 174 37.54 -49.36 -2.15
N PRO A 175 36.77 -48.61 -2.96
CA PRO A 175 35.97 -49.19 -4.03
C PRO A 175 36.84 -49.56 -5.24
N GLU A 176 36.90 -50.85 -5.58
CA GLU A 176 37.66 -51.37 -6.75
C GLU A 176 36.77 -51.54 -7.99
N GLY A 177 35.48 -51.83 -7.81
CA GLY A 177 34.57 -52.09 -8.91
C GLY A 177 33.09 -51.96 -8.56
N ILE A 178 32.21 -52.19 -9.54
CA ILE A 178 30.75 -52.18 -9.37
C ILE A 178 30.08 -53.24 -10.25
N ILE A 179 29.01 -53.85 -9.73
CA ILE A 179 28.04 -54.71 -10.44
C ILE A 179 26.68 -54.00 -10.42
N THR A 180 25.89 -54.09 -11.49
CA THR A 180 24.62 -53.38 -11.66
C THR A 180 23.51 -54.26 -12.23
N GLU A 181 22.24 -53.86 -12.08
CA GLU A 181 21.08 -54.56 -12.69
C GLU A 181 21.25 -54.81 -14.20
N ARG A 182 21.96 -53.93 -14.91
CA ARG A 182 22.22 -54.07 -16.35
C ARG A 182 23.15 -55.24 -16.68
N ASP A 183 24.09 -55.54 -15.80
CA ASP A 183 25.00 -56.68 -15.97
C ASP A 183 24.20 -58.00 -15.88
N ALA A 184 23.09 -58.03 -15.13
CA ALA A 184 22.21 -59.21 -15.06
C ALA A 184 21.65 -59.63 -16.44
N ALA A 185 21.39 -58.69 -17.36
CA ALA A 185 20.94 -59.01 -18.72
C ALA A 185 22.02 -59.75 -19.54
N ASP A 186 23.28 -59.34 -19.41
CA ASP A 186 24.44 -60.02 -20.00
C ASP A 186 24.61 -61.44 -19.41
N MET A 187 24.21 -61.62 -18.15
CA MET A 187 24.37 -62.84 -17.38
C MET A 187 23.25 -63.86 -17.59
N VAL A 188 22.02 -63.44 -17.91
CA VAL A 188 20.95 -64.34 -18.40
C VAL A 188 21.44 -65.15 -19.60
N MET A 189 22.24 -64.54 -20.47
CA MET A 189 22.80 -65.15 -21.67
C MET A 189 23.96 -66.14 -21.40
N ARG A 190 24.54 -66.14 -20.18
CA ARG A 190 25.75 -66.91 -19.83
C ARG A 190 25.66 -67.57 -18.44
N TRP A 191 24.45 -67.78 -17.93
CA TRP A 191 24.20 -68.14 -16.52
C TRP A 191 24.99 -69.37 -16.05
N GLU A 192 24.93 -70.46 -16.82
CA GLU A 192 25.56 -71.74 -16.49
C GLU A 192 27.08 -71.66 -16.43
N THR A 193 27.71 -70.80 -17.23
CA THR A 193 29.17 -70.64 -17.29
C THR A 193 29.70 -69.49 -16.43
N SER A 194 28.86 -68.53 -16.04
CA SER A 194 29.28 -67.31 -15.32
C SER A 194 28.91 -67.29 -13.83
N ARG A 195 27.97 -68.13 -13.37
CA ARG A 195 27.46 -68.12 -11.98
C ARG A 195 28.54 -68.34 -10.88
N ASP A 196 29.61 -69.05 -11.22
CA ASP A 196 30.68 -69.45 -10.31
C ASP A 196 31.94 -68.57 -10.42
N LEU A 197 31.96 -67.60 -11.35
CA LEU A 197 33.02 -66.60 -11.47
C LEU A 197 33.06 -65.69 -10.24
N LEU A 198 34.25 -65.17 -9.93
CA LEU A 198 34.48 -64.23 -8.84
C LEU A 198 34.21 -62.80 -9.31
N LEU A 199 33.74 -61.92 -8.41
CA LEU A 199 33.39 -60.54 -8.77
C LEU A 199 34.53 -59.78 -9.45
N ARG A 200 35.79 -60.03 -9.06
CA ARG A 200 36.97 -59.42 -9.70
C ARG A 200 37.12 -59.72 -11.19
N GLU A 201 36.50 -60.79 -11.69
CA GLU A 201 36.60 -61.25 -13.09
C GLU A 201 35.52 -60.63 -14.00
N VAL A 202 34.50 -60.01 -13.40
CA VAL A 202 33.27 -59.57 -14.08
C VAL A 202 32.79 -58.16 -13.69
N MET A 203 33.30 -57.59 -12.60
CA MET A 203 32.97 -56.22 -12.17
C MET A 203 33.49 -55.17 -13.16
N ARG A 204 32.77 -54.06 -13.31
CA ARG A 204 33.32 -52.88 -13.95
C ARG A 204 34.38 -52.26 -13.04
N SER A 205 35.63 -52.30 -13.48
CA SER A 205 36.80 -51.72 -12.81
C SER A 205 37.67 -50.96 -13.83
N PRO A 206 38.28 -49.81 -13.45
CA PRO A 206 38.09 -49.08 -12.20
C PRO A 206 36.70 -48.45 -12.12
N VAL A 207 36.12 -48.40 -10.93
CA VAL A 207 34.84 -47.72 -10.69
C VAL A 207 35.02 -46.20 -10.65
N ILE A 208 34.07 -45.47 -11.23
CA ILE A 208 34.09 -44.01 -11.30
C ILE A 208 33.63 -43.45 -9.95
N THR A 209 34.51 -42.67 -9.31
CA THR A 209 34.29 -42.05 -8.01
C THR A 209 34.23 -40.53 -8.07
N ALA A 210 33.58 -39.91 -7.09
CA ALA A 210 33.64 -38.47 -6.79
C ALA A 210 33.79 -38.26 -5.28
N ARG A 211 34.35 -37.14 -4.85
CA ARG A 211 34.44 -36.81 -3.41
C ARG A 211 33.09 -36.34 -2.87
N GLU A 212 32.81 -36.57 -1.59
CA GLU A 212 31.55 -36.17 -0.96
C GLU A 212 31.31 -34.65 -0.91
N ASP A 213 32.38 -33.84 -1.03
CA ASP A 213 32.31 -32.38 -1.03
C ASP A 213 31.99 -31.74 -2.39
N VAL A 214 31.96 -32.53 -3.47
CA VAL A 214 31.65 -32.07 -4.84
C VAL A 214 30.19 -31.58 -4.94
N PRO A 215 29.91 -30.47 -5.66
CA PRO A 215 28.55 -30.01 -5.94
C PRO A 215 27.71 -31.01 -6.73
N VAL A 216 26.39 -31.05 -6.49
CA VAL A 216 25.51 -32.04 -7.15
C VAL A 216 25.49 -31.89 -8.68
N HIS A 217 25.55 -30.66 -9.20
CA HIS A 217 25.59 -30.40 -10.65
C HIS A 217 26.89 -30.93 -11.32
N GLU A 218 28.00 -30.95 -10.58
CA GLU A 218 29.27 -31.49 -11.07
C GLU A 218 29.25 -33.02 -11.06
N GLY A 219 28.69 -33.63 -10.00
CA GLY A 219 28.42 -35.07 -9.97
C GLY A 219 27.50 -35.53 -11.12
N LEU A 220 26.40 -34.80 -11.36
CA LEU A 220 25.52 -35.00 -12.53
C LEU A 220 26.29 -34.87 -13.86
N SER A 221 27.18 -33.88 -13.97
CA SER A 221 28.01 -33.68 -15.16
C SER A 221 28.98 -34.84 -15.40
N VAL A 222 29.58 -35.41 -14.35
CA VAL A 222 30.38 -36.64 -14.42
C VAL A 222 29.52 -37.82 -14.87
N MET A 223 28.33 -37.97 -14.30
CA MET A 223 27.38 -39.03 -14.65
C MET A 223 26.98 -38.98 -16.13
N ARG A 224 26.61 -37.79 -16.63
CA ARG A 224 26.27 -37.54 -18.04
C ARG A 224 27.47 -37.79 -18.96
N ARG A 225 28.64 -37.18 -18.70
CA ARG A 225 29.85 -37.33 -19.54
C ARG A 225 30.38 -38.75 -19.63
N ARG A 226 30.16 -39.57 -18.60
CA ARG A 226 30.61 -40.98 -18.54
C ARG A 226 29.50 -41.99 -18.84
N ALA A 227 28.29 -41.53 -19.18
CA ALA A 227 27.11 -42.36 -19.41
C ALA A 227 26.81 -43.38 -18.28
N ILE A 228 27.01 -42.96 -17.02
CA ILE A 228 26.73 -43.76 -15.82
C ILE A 228 25.51 -43.23 -15.07
N ARG A 229 24.67 -44.14 -14.56
CA ARG A 229 23.46 -43.81 -13.76
C ARG A 229 23.71 -43.85 -12.25
N ARG A 230 24.93 -44.20 -11.84
CA ARG A 230 25.35 -44.51 -10.45
C ARG A 230 26.77 -44.01 -10.27
N LEU A 231 26.99 -43.11 -9.31
CA LEU A 231 28.28 -42.50 -8.99
C LEU A 231 28.67 -42.91 -7.57
N VAL A 232 29.84 -43.54 -7.43
CA VAL A 232 30.37 -43.92 -6.11
C VAL A 232 30.98 -42.68 -5.46
N VAL A 233 30.64 -42.42 -4.20
CA VAL A 233 31.14 -41.27 -3.46
C VAL A 233 32.19 -41.74 -2.46
N VAL A 234 33.33 -41.05 -2.42
CA VAL A 234 34.45 -41.34 -1.52
C VAL A 234 34.74 -40.18 -0.57
N ASP A 235 35.33 -40.52 0.57
CA ASP A 235 35.84 -39.54 1.54
C ASP A 235 37.20 -38.96 1.11
N ALA A 236 37.78 -38.10 1.95
CA ALA A 236 39.09 -37.50 1.71
C ALA A 236 40.26 -38.52 1.71
N SER A 237 40.06 -39.75 2.23
CA SER A 237 41.05 -40.84 2.26
C SER A 237 40.94 -41.81 1.06
N GLY A 238 39.93 -41.59 0.21
CA GLY A 238 39.59 -42.45 -0.92
C GLY A 238 38.80 -43.71 -0.54
N ARG A 239 38.25 -43.78 0.68
CA ARG A 239 37.38 -44.87 1.13
C ARG A 239 35.93 -44.60 0.74
N LEU A 240 35.13 -45.65 0.64
CA LEU A 240 33.72 -45.57 0.26
C LEU A 240 32.90 -44.79 1.31
N ALA A 241 32.35 -43.64 0.92
CA ALA A 241 31.53 -42.77 1.76
C ALA A 241 30.03 -42.84 1.43
N GLY A 242 29.68 -43.19 0.19
CA GLY A 242 28.29 -43.32 -0.24
C GLY A 242 28.12 -43.67 -1.72
N LEU A 243 26.87 -43.63 -2.19
CA LEU A 243 26.48 -43.80 -3.59
C LEU A 243 25.41 -42.76 -3.93
N VAL A 244 25.50 -42.15 -5.12
CA VAL A 244 24.45 -41.30 -5.70
C VAL A 244 23.96 -41.94 -6.98
N THR A 245 22.66 -42.22 -7.07
CA THR A 245 22.00 -42.62 -8.31
C THR A 245 21.31 -41.43 -8.96
N GLN A 246 21.01 -41.53 -10.26
CA GLN A 246 20.29 -40.48 -10.98
C GLN A 246 18.91 -40.21 -10.35
N SER A 247 18.25 -41.25 -9.81
CA SER A 247 16.98 -41.11 -9.08
C SER A 247 17.13 -40.40 -7.73
N ASP A 248 18.26 -40.56 -7.02
CA ASP A 248 18.46 -39.86 -5.73
C ASP A 248 18.61 -38.35 -5.94
N VAL A 249 19.26 -37.94 -7.03
CA VAL A 249 19.33 -36.52 -7.42
C VAL A 249 17.94 -35.97 -7.73
N VAL A 250 17.14 -36.73 -8.48
CA VAL A 250 15.78 -36.35 -8.88
C VAL A 250 14.86 -36.22 -7.66
N ASN A 251 14.86 -37.21 -6.77
CA ASN A 251 14.05 -37.18 -5.55
C ASN A 251 14.50 -36.05 -4.59
N ALA A 252 15.78 -35.63 -4.64
CA ALA A 252 16.29 -34.48 -3.89
C ALA A 252 15.85 -33.11 -4.47
N MET A 253 15.32 -33.05 -5.69
CA MET A 253 14.82 -31.82 -6.32
C MET A 253 13.33 -31.52 -6.01
N GLU A 254 12.64 -32.40 -5.29
CA GLU A 254 11.30 -32.78 -5.76
C GLU A 254 10.08 -32.04 -5.17
N TRP A 255 10.15 -31.36 -4.01
CA TRP A 255 8.92 -30.89 -3.33
C TRP A 255 8.77 -29.40 -3.00
N GLU A 256 9.85 -28.62 -2.90
CA GLU A 256 9.75 -27.23 -2.40
C GLU A 256 9.52 -26.19 -3.53
N TYR A 257 9.98 -26.47 -4.75
CA TYR A 257 9.97 -25.51 -5.86
C TYR A 257 8.79 -25.64 -6.83
N ILE A 258 8.27 -26.84 -7.11
CA ILE A 258 7.27 -27.03 -8.19
C ILE A 258 5.86 -26.59 -7.77
N GLY A 259 5.47 -26.79 -6.50
CA GLY A 259 4.22 -26.25 -5.96
C GLY A 259 4.26 -24.71 -5.96
N VAL A 260 5.28 -24.14 -5.32
CA VAL A 260 5.47 -22.69 -5.22
C VAL A 260 5.57 -22.01 -6.59
N LEU A 261 6.21 -22.61 -7.60
CA LEU A 261 6.17 -22.05 -8.97
C LEU A 261 4.81 -22.18 -9.66
N LYS A 262 4.02 -23.23 -9.39
CA LYS A 262 2.64 -23.31 -9.89
C LYS A 262 1.79 -22.18 -9.29
N ASP A 263 1.91 -21.96 -7.99
CA ASP A 263 1.16 -20.92 -7.29
C ASP A 263 1.62 -19.52 -7.71
N ILE A 264 2.92 -19.24 -7.81
CA ILE A 264 3.45 -17.95 -8.29
C ILE A 264 3.07 -17.68 -9.75
N ILE A 265 3.08 -18.68 -10.64
CA ILE A 265 2.68 -18.49 -12.05
C ILE A 265 1.18 -18.20 -12.11
N ARG A 266 0.37 -18.95 -11.37
CA ARG A 266 -1.07 -18.76 -11.31
C ARG A 266 -1.44 -17.41 -10.70
N GLU A 267 -0.83 -17.03 -9.58
CA GLU A 267 -0.98 -15.73 -8.92
C GLU A 267 -0.57 -14.59 -9.86
N LYS A 268 0.52 -14.73 -10.62
CA LYS A 268 0.93 -13.73 -11.63
C LYS A 268 -0.01 -13.67 -12.83
N GLU A 269 -0.56 -14.78 -13.30
CA GLU A 269 -1.56 -14.78 -14.39
C GLU A 269 -2.90 -14.20 -13.91
N GLU A 270 -3.37 -14.54 -12.71
CA GLU A 270 -4.58 -14.00 -12.09
C GLU A 270 -4.41 -12.49 -11.77
N SER A 271 -3.29 -12.07 -11.19
CA SER A 271 -2.94 -10.67 -10.90
C SER A 271 -2.80 -9.84 -12.18
N PHE A 272 -2.07 -10.32 -13.19
CA PHE A 272 -1.96 -9.64 -14.49
C PHE A 272 -3.34 -9.49 -15.13
N ARG A 273 -4.19 -10.52 -15.10
CA ARG A 273 -5.54 -10.49 -15.67
C ARG A 273 -6.46 -9.55 -14.90
N ALA A 274 -6.32 -9.46 -13.58
CA ALA A 274 -7.05 -8.49 -12.75
C ALA A 274 -6.65 -7.04 -13.07
N ILE A 275 -5.34 -6.74 -13.15
CA ILE A 275 -4.82 -5.42 -13.56
C ILE A 275 -5.30 -5.09 -14.99
N PHE A 276 -5.15 -6.02 -15.93
CA PHE A 276 -5.54 -5.82 -17.33
C PHE A 276 -7.03 -5.48 -17.47
N LEU A 277 -7.91 -6.25 -16.84
CA LEU A 277 -9.37 -6.05 -16.90
C LEU A 277 -9.86 -4.86 -16.07
N GLY A 278 -9.22 -4.57 -14.94
CA GLY A 278 -9.61 -3.55 -13.97
C GLY A 278 -9.07 -2.14 -14.26
N ALA A 279 -8.06 -1.99 -15.10
CA ALA A 279 -7.50 -0.69 -15.44
C ALA A 279 -8.53 0.24 -16.11
N SER A 280 -8.53 1.51 -15.69
CA SER A 280 -9.28 2.60 -16.32
C SER A 280 -8.66 3.07 -17.64
N GLU A 281 -7.38 2.77 -17.84
CA GLU A 281 -6.59 3.08 -19.04
C GLU A 281 -6.78 2.03 -20.13
N GLY A 282 -6.72 2.45 -21.40
CA GLY A 282 -6.78 1.56 -22.54
C GLY A 282 -5.47 0.80 -22.73
N ILE A 283 -5.36 -0.41 -22.16
CA ILE A 283 -4.19 -1.29 -22.34
C ILE A 283 -4.37 -2.09 -23.63
N PHE A 284 -3.33 -2.13 -24.46
CA PHE A 284 -3.36 -2.84 -25.74
C PHE A 284 -2.04 -3.54 -26.10
N ARG A 285 -2.18 -4.56 -26.95
CA ARG A 285 -1.11 -5.13 -27.76
C ARG A 285 -1.54 -5.14 -29.22
N THR A 286 -0.68 -4.66 -30.11
CA THR A 286 -0.91 -4.72 -31.55
C THR A 286 0.23 -5.42 -32.27
N SER A 287 -0.08 -6.03 -33.40
CA SER A 287 0.93 -6.51 -34.33
C SER A 287 1.61 -5.34 -35.05
N LEU A 288 2.72 -5.62 -35.74
CA LEU A 288 3.44 -4.60 -36.51
C LEU A 288 2.61 -4.11 -37.71
N ASP A 289 1.86 -5.01 -38.35
CA ASP A 289 0.90 -4.73 -39.43
C ASP A 289 -0.40 -4.03 -38.96
N GLY A 290 -0.53 -3.70 -37.67
CA GLY A 290 -1.60 -2.82 -37.19
C GLY A 290 -2.91 -3.51 -36.85
N ARG A 291 -2.88 -4.78 -36.42
CA ARG A 291 -4.04 -5.47 -35.85
C ARG A 291 -3.96 -5.47 -34.33
N PHE A 292 -5.09 -5.37 -33.64
CA PHE A 292 -5.11 -5.66 -32.21
C PHE A 292 -4.92 -7.17 -31.99
N LEU A 293 -3.99 -7.52 -31.08
CA LEU A 293 -3.76 -8.88 -30.61
C LEU A 293 -4.49 -9.11 -29.28
N GLU A 294 -4.43 -8.10 -28.41
CA GLU A 294 -5.14 -8.03 -27.13
C GLU A 294 -5.50 -6.56 -26.87
N ALA A 295 -6.65 -6.34 -26.24
CA ALA A 295 -7.08 -5.04 -25.74
C ALA A 295 -7.88 -5.26 -24.45
N ASN A 296 -7.89 -4.29 -23.55
CA ASN A 296 -8.69 -4.37 -22.33
C ASN A 296 -10.08 -3.71 -22.47
N PRO A 297 -10.99 -3.90 -21.50
CA PRO A 297 -12.34 -3.31 -21.57
C PRO A 297 -12.35 -1.78 -21.64
N ALA A 298 -11.36 -1.11 -21.05
CA ALA A 298 -11.23 0.34 -21.15
C ALA A 298 -10.87 0.79 -22.58
N MET A 299 -9.97 0.09 -23.27
CA MET A 299 -9.63 0.37 -24.67
C MET A 299 -10.83 0.19 -25.59
N ALA A 300 -11.63 -0.86 -25.37
CA ALA A 300 -12.88 -1.08 -26.11
C ALA A 300 -13.89 0.07 -25.90
N ARG A 301 -14.16 0.45 -24.64
CA ARG A 301 -15.05 1.59 -24.32
C ARG A 301 -14.55 2.90 -24.91
N MET A 302 -13.25 3.19 -24.80
CA MET A 302 -12.62 4.41 -25.30
C MET A 302 -12.84 4.59 -26.81
N LEU A 303 -12.72 3.51 -27.58
CA LEU A 303 -12.92 3.49 -29.03
C LEU A 303 -14.38 3.21 -29.47
N GLY A 304 -15.32 3.04 -28.54
CA GLY A 304 -16.75 2.85 -28.85
C GLY A 304 -17.13 1.44 -29.32
N TYR A 305 -16.44 0.40 -28.85
CA TYR A 305 -16.75 -1.01 -29.09
C TYR A 305 -17.38 -1.65 -27.85
N GLU A 306 -18.26 -2.64 -28.04
CA GLU A 306 -19.02 -3.25 -26.94
C GLU A 306 -18.15 -4.07 -25.98
N GLY A 307 -17.01 -4.57 -26.46
CA GLY A 307 -16.01 -5.23 -25.64
C GLY A 307 -14.70 -5.54 -26.37
N PRO A 308 -13.69 -6.07 -25.66
CA PRO A 308 -12.38 -6.38 -26.22
C PRO A 308 -12.40 -7.25 -27.48
N ASN A 309 -13.26 -8.28 -27.50
CA ASN A 309 -13.33 -9.21 -28.63
C ASN A 309 -13.94 -8.57 -29.88
N ASP A 310 -14.94 -7.68 -29.71
CA ASP A 310 -15.57 -6.90 -30.79
C ASP A 310 -14.56 -5.90 -31.38
N LEU A 311 -13.75 -5.25 -30.54
CA LEU A 311 -12.66 -4.38 -30.99
C LEU A 311 -11.57 -5.15 -31.76
N VAL A 312 -11.12 -6.29 -31.22
CA VAL A 312 -10.07 -7.13 -31.85
C VAL A 312 -10.54 -7.71 -33.19
N ALA A 313 -11.83 -8.05 -33.33
CA ALA A 313 -12.40 -8.56 -34.58
C ALA A 313 -12.77 -7.45 -35.58
N GLY A 314 -13.20 -6.28 -35.09
CA GLY A 314 -13.68 -5.17 -35.91
C GLY A 314 -12.59 -4.27 -36.51
N ILE A 315 -11.37 -4.32 -35.96
CA ILE A 315 -10.25 -3.48 -36.39
C ILE A 315 -9.12 -4.33 -36.98
N MET A 316 -9.07 -4.35 -38.31
CA MET A 316 -8.10 -5.10 -39.11
C MET A 316 -6.89 -4.26 -39.55
N ASP A 317 -7.01 -2.94 -39.51
CA ASP A 317 -5.92 -1.97 -39.72
C ASP A 317 -6.13 -0.70 -38.88
N ILE A 318 -5.32 -0.51 -37.84
CA ILE A 318 -5.38 0.69 -37.00
C ILE A 318 -4.83 1.95 -37.69
N GLU A 319 -4.01 1.87 -38.74
CA GLU A 319 -3.52 3.06 -39.48
C GLU A 319 -4.69 3.80 -40.12
N THR A 320 -5.65 3.08 -40.72
CA THR A 320 -6.81 3.66 -41.42
C THR A 320 -8.10 3.70 -40.59
N GLN A 321 -8.30 2.77 -39.65
CA GLN A 321 -9.54 2.71 -38.86
C GLN A 321 -9.46 3.42 -37.50
N VAL A 322 -8.27 3.66 -36.96
CA VAL A 322 -8.10 4.24 -35.61
C VAL A 322 -7.36 5.56 -35.65
N TYR A 323 -6.23 5.69 -36.35
CA TYR A 323 -5.53 6.98 -36.44
C TYR A 323 -6.31 7.94 -37.36
N ALA A 324 -6.64 9.13 -36.85
CA ALA A 324 -7.30 10.18 -37.65
C ALA A 324 -6.31 10.95 -38.55
N ASP A 325 -5.02 10.92 -38.19
CA ASP A 325 -3.93 11.64 -38.85
C ASP A 325 -3.07 10.69 -39.70
N PRO A 326 -3.17 10.73 -41.05
CA PRO A 326 -2.44 9.81 -41.93
C PRO A 326 -0.92 9.87 -41.75
N GLY A 327 -0.27 8.71 -41.62
CA GLY A 327 1.18 8.59 -41.46
C GLY A 327 1.71 8.85 -40.05
N LYS A 328 0.87 9.29 -39.11
CA LYS A 328 1.29 9.51 -37.71
C LYS A 328 1.72 8.20 -37.03
N ARG A 329 1.14 7.07 -37.40
CA ARG A 329 1.55 5.75 -36.91
C ARG A 329 2.89 5.30 -37.52
N ALA A 330 3.15 5.58 -38.79
CA ALA A 330 4.46 5.32 -39.41
C ALA A 330 5.61 6.10 -38.73
N GLU A 331 5.37 7.36 -38.36
CA GLU A 331 6.31 8.17 -37.56
C GLU A 331 6.62 7.50 -36.20
N VAL A 332 5.58 7.10 -35.47
CA VAL A 332 5.71 6.42 -34.17
C VAL A 332 6.47 5.08 -34.31
N LEU A 333 6.22 4.30 -35.36
CA LEU A 333 6.91 3.04 -35.63
C LEU A 333 8.42 3.21 -35.81
N ASP A 334 8.85 4.23 -36.55
CA ASP A 334 10.27 4.54 -36.75
C ASP A 334 10.95 4.97 -35.44
N ILE A 335 10.28 5.79 -34.63
CA ILE A 335 10.78 6.19 -33.30
C ILE A 335 10.90 4.98 -32.36
N LEU A 336 9.88 4.11 -32.31
CA LEU A 336 9.86 2.90 -31.48
C LEU A 336 10.89 1.86 -31.91
N ASN A 337 11.31 1.82 -33.17
CA ASN A 337 12.35 0.90 -33.62
C ASN A 337 13.77 1.39 -33.27
N ARG A 338 13.94 2.71 -33.07
CA ARG A 338 15.22 3.35 -32.71
C ARG A 338 15.46 3.51 -31.20
N ARG A 339 14.46 3.21 -30.37
CA ARG A 339 14.53 3.32 -28.89
C ARG A 339 14.27 1.97 -28.23
N GLU A 340 14.88 1.74 -27.06
CA GLU A 340 14.56 0.59 -26.20
C GLU A 340 13.52 0.95 -25.12
N ASP A 341 13.50 2.22 -24.69
CA ASP A 341 12.54 2.74 -23.70
C ASP A 341 11.14 2.98 -24.28
N PRO A 342 10.07 2.92 -23.45
CA PRO A 342 8.73 3.34 -23.86
C PRO A 342 8.69 4.79 -24.35
N TYR A 343 7.93 5.05 -25.40
CA TYR A 343 7.74 6.36 -25.98
C TYR A 343 6.29 6.81 -25.83
N THR A 344 6.11 8.00 -25.26
CA THR A 344 4.81 8.65 -25.11
C THR A 344 4.59 9.66 -26.25
N PHE A 345 3.43 9.60 -26.88
CA PHE A 345 3.02 10.52 -27.95
C PHE A 345 1.53 10.86 -27.82
N GLU A 346 1.15 12.05 -28.25
CA GLU A 346 -0.25 12.43 -28.41
C GLU A 346 -0.69 12.20 -29.87
N ALA A 347 -1.91 11.71 -30.07
CA ALA A 347 -2.51 11.48 -31.38
C ALA A 347 -4.02 11.71 -31.35
N ARG A 348 -4.60 11.97 -32.52
CA ARG A 348 -6.06 11.93 -32.72
C ARG A 348 -6.45 10.54 -33.19
N PHE A 349 -7.33 9.90 -32.45
CA PHE A 349 -7.97 8.64 -32.82
C PHE A 349 -9.42 8.90 -33.26
N LEU A 350 -9.99 7.94 -33.99
CA LEU A 350 -11.40 7.86 -34.35
C LEU A 350 -12.07 6.75 -33.53
N ARG A 351 -13.24 7.03 -32.96
CA ARG A 351 -14.13 6.01 -32.39
C ARG A 351 -14.90 5.30 -33.51
N ARG A 352 -15.56 4.19 -33.19
CA ARG A 352 -16.40 3.39 -34.10
C ARG A 352 -17.50 4.20 -34.81
N ASP A 353 -18.00 5.26 -34.18
CA ASP A 353 -19.01 6.19 -34.72
C ASP A 353 -18.42 7.30 -35.62
N GLY A 354 -17.09 7.32 -35.81
CA GLY A 354 -16.36 8.35 -36.53
C GLY A 354 -16.05 9.61 -35.71
N SER A 355 -16.45 9.67 -34.43
CA SER A 355 -16.15 10.83 -33.58
C SER A 355 -14.66 10.91 -33.24
N PRO A 356 -14.05 12.12 -33.24
CA PRO A 356 -12.66 12.29 -32.87
C PRO A 356 -12.46 12.12 -31.35
N LEU A 357 -11.31 11.56 -31.01
CA LEU A 357 -10.83 11.25 -29.66
C LEU A 357 -9.37 11.73 -29.59
N TRP A 358 -9.02 12.55 -28.60
CA TRP A 358 -7.61 12.84 -28.32
C TRP A 358 -7.06 11.81 -27.35
N VAL A 359 -5.96 11.15 -27.72
CA VAL A 359 -5.25 10.21 -26.85
C VAL A 359 -3.83 10.65 -26.55
N SER A 360 -3.37 10.36 -25.33
CA SER A 360 -1.95 10.21 -25.01
C SER A 360 -1.65 8.72 -24.90
N CYS A 361 -0.77 8.20 -25.76
CA CYS A 361 -0.41 6.80 -25.78
C CYS A 361 1.08 6.62 -25.47
N THR A 362 1.38 5.72 -24.52
CA THR A 362 2.74 5.28 -24.19
C THR A 362 2.92 3.86 -24.70
N ALA A 363 3.81 3.67 -25.67
CA ALA A 363 4.02 2.38 -26.33
C ALA A 363 5.50 1.97 -26.35
N ARG A 364 5.77 0.67 -26.50
CA ARG A 364 7.10 0.10 -26.70
C ARG A 364 7.08 -1.01 -27.74
N LEU A 365 8.23 -1.25 -28.38
CA LEU A 365 8.41 -2.35 -29.33
C LEU A 365 8.92 -3.61 -28.63
N ALA A 366 8.08 -4.63 -28.52
CA ALA A 366 8.47 -5.93 -27.97
C ALA A 366 9.12 -6.81 -29.05
N ARG A 367 10.24 -7.44 -28.69
CA ARG A 367 11.07 -8.28 -29.57
C ARG A 367 10.89 -9.78 -29.26
N ASP A 368 11.15 -10.64 -30.25
CA ASP A 368 11.18 -12.10 -30.09
C ASP A 368 12.49 -12.56 -29.39
N PRO A 369 12.61 -13.84 -28.96
CA PRO A 369 13.84 -14.36 -28.37
C PRO A 369 15.07 -14.36 -29.29
N ALA A 370 14.91 -14.03 -30.57
CA ALA A 370 15.99 -13.82 -31.54
C ALA A 370 16.29 -12.32 -31.79
N GLY A 371 15.72 -11.41 -30.99
CA GLY A 371 15.96 -9.95 -31.05
C GLY A 371 15.15 -9.20 -32.11
N ARG A 372 14.29 -9.88 -32.88
CA ARG A 372 13.53 -9.26 -33.97
C ARG A 372 12.24 -8.60 -33.45
N PRO A 373 11.81 -7.45 -34.00
CA PRO A 373 10.51 -6.85 -33.68
C PRO A 373 9.37 -7.87 -33.85
N SER A 374 8.47 -7.95 -32.87
CA SER A 374 7.37 -8.92 -32.84
C SER A 374 6.00 -8.26 -32.72
N ARG A 375 5.85 -7.31 -31.79
CA ARG A 375 4.58 -6.64 -31.48
C ARG A 375 4.82 -5.31 -30.78
N ILE A 376 3.78 -4.49 -30.69
CA ILE A 376 3.78 -3.25 -29.92
C ILE A 376 2.91 -3.48 -28.69
N GLU A 377 3.36 -3.02 -27.54
CA GLU A 377 2.61 -3.08 -26.28
C GLU A 377 2.51 -1.65 -25.73
N GLY A 378 1.35 -1.25 -25.21
CA GLY A 378 1.19 0.10 -24.70
C GLY A 378 -0.09 0.35 -23.91
N ILE A 379 -0.19 1.57 -23.40
CA ILE A 379 -1.36 2.13 -22.75
C ILE A 379 -1.78 3.40 -23.51
N CYS A 380 -3.08 3.67 -23.58
CA CYS A 380 -3.65 4.92 -24.07
C CYS A 380 -4.60 5.52 -23.03
N LEU A 381 -4.52 6.84 -22.88
CA LEU A 381 -5.33 7.70 -22.02
C LEU A 381 -6.16 8.63 -22.90
N ASP A 382 -7.46 8.79 -22.61
CA ASP A 382 -8.28 9.85 -23.22
C ASP A 382 -7.88 11.18 -22.58
N ILE A 383 -7.40 12.14 -23.39
CA ILE A 383 -7.00 13.48 -22.97
C ILE A 383 -7.93 14.56 -23.54
N SER A 384 -9.08 14.18 -24.08
CA SER A 384 -10.03 15.09 -24.75
C SER A 384 -10.56 16.18 -23.82
N GLU A 385 -10.76 15.89 -22.53
CA GLU A 385 -11.19 16.87 -21.54
C GLU A 385 -10.09 17.91 -21.28
N ARG A 386 -8.83 17.49 -21.13
CA ARG A 386 -7.69 18.39 -20.95
C ARG A 386 -7.55 19.35 -22.13
N LYS A 387 -7.61 18.85 -23.38
CA LYS A 387 -7.52 19.69 -24.58
C LYS A 387 -8.66 20.72 -24.66
N ARG A 388 -9.89 20.36 -24.28
CA ARG A 388 -11.03 21.29 -24.20
C ARG A 388 -10.83 22.36 -23.13
N THR A 389 -10.21 22.03 -22.00
CA THR A 389 -9.88 23.00 -20.95
C THR A 389 -8.80 23.98 -21.39
N ASP A 390 -7.74 23.50 -22.05
CA ASP A 390 -6.68 24.35 -22.62
C ASP A 390 -7.24 25.32 -23.69
N GLU A 391 -8.11 24.83 -24.57
CA GLU A 391 -8.83 25.65 -25.56
C GLU A 391 -9.78 26.67 -24.90
N SER A 392 -10.51 26.26 -23.86
CA SER A 392 -11.42 27.13 -23.09
C SER A 392 -10.67 28.26 -22.36
N LEU A 393 -9.49 27.98 -21.82
CA LEU A 393 -8.65 28.99 -21.15
C LEU A 393 -8.19 30.06 -22.15
N SER A 394 -7.67 29.65 -23.32
CA SER A 394 -7.26 30.54 -24.41
C SER A 394 -8.44 31.39 -24.96
N LEU A 395 -9.63 30.79 -25.07
CA LEU A 395 -10.85 31.49 -25.45
C LEU A 395 -11.31 32.50 -24.38
N SER A 396 -11.10 32.18 -23.09
CA SER A 396 -11.41 33.06 -21.97
C SER A 396 -10.46 34.26 -21.92
N GLU A 397 -9.15 34.06 -22.10
CA GLU A 397 -8.18 35.17 -22.21
C GLU A 397 -8.51 36.12 -23.36
N SER A 398 -8.89 35.57 -24.52
CA SER A 398 -9.32 36.36 -25.68
C SER A 398 -10.60 37.16 -25.39
N ARG A 399 -11.56 36.55 -24.66
CA ARG A 399 -12.81 37.20 -24.24
C ARG A 399 -12.55 38.34 -23.24
N TYR A 400 -11.71 38.12 -22.22
CA TYR A 400 -11.32 39.17 -21.28
C TYR A 400 -10.59 40.33 -21.96
N ARG A 401 -9.75 40.05 -22.97
CA ARG A 401 -9.09 41.10 -23.76
C ARG A 401 -10.09 41.95 -24.54
N SER A 402 -11.08 41.35 -25.22
CA SER A 402 -12.14 42.11 -25.91
C SER A 402 -12.91 43.01 -24.94
N ILE A 403 -13.33 42.47 -23.79
CA ILE A 403 -14.09 43.23 -22.79
C ILE A 403 -13.38 44.53 -22.37
N VAL A 404 -12.06 44.53 -22.23
CA VAL A 404 -11.28 45.73 -21.85
C VAL A 404 -11.13 46.74 -23.01
N GLU A 405 -11.00 46.26 -24.24
CA GLU A 405 -10.87 47.09 -25.45
C GLU A 405 -12.19 47.77 -25.84
N ASP A 406 -13.31 47.08 -25.61
CA ASP A 406 -14.67 47.55 -25.93
C ASP A 406 -15.25 48.51 -24.86
N GLN A 407 -14.57 48.76 -23.75
CA GLN A 407 -15.01 49.75 -22.75
C GLN A 407 -15.04 51.17 -23.32
N THR A 408 -15.97 51.99 -22.81
CA THR A 408 -16.06 53.43 -23.11
C THR A 408 -15.15 54.29 -22.24
N GLU A 409 -14.76 53.79 -21.07
CA GLU A 409 -13.86 54.47 -20.13
C GLU A 409 -12.40 54.38 -20.55
N LEU A 410 -11.60 55.39 -20.18
CA LEU A 410 -10.16 55.45 -20.45
C LEU A 410 -9.45 54.50 -19.49
N ILE A 411 -8.90 53.39 -19.99
CA ILE A 411 -8.17 52.42 -19.16
C ILE A 411 -6.70 52.45 -19.54
N CYS A 412 -5.83 52.65 -18.54
CA CYS A 412 -4.39 52.55 -18.72
C CYS A 412 -3.70 51.84 -17.57
N ARG A 413 -2.46 51.42 -17.83
CA ARG A 413 -1.47 51.08 -16.79
C ARG A 413 -0.24 51.92 -17.01
N TYR A 414 0.44 52.30 -15.93
CA TYR A 414 1.66 53.10 -16.00
C TYR A 414 2.60 52.84 -14.82
N ARG A 415 3.91 53.03 -15.04
CA ARG A 415 4.96 52.91 -14.02
C ARG A 415 5.02 54.16 -13.13
N PRO A 416 5.66 54.11 -11.95
CA PRO A 416 5.79 55.28 -11.06
C PRO A 416 6.47 56.53 -11.65
N ASP A 417 7.15 56.43 -12.81
CA ASP A 417 7.69 57.55 -13.59
C ASP A 417 6.68 58.18 -14.58
N GLY A 418 5.42 57.74 -14.55
CA GLY A 418 4.34 58.20 -15.42
C GLY A 418 4.35 57.59 -16.83
N ARG A 419 5.21 56.62 -17.14
CA ARG A 419 5.24 55.95 -18.46
C ARG A 419 4.16 54.89 -18.59
N LEU A 420 3.38 54.94 -19.65
CA LEU A 420 2.27 54.01 -19.92
C LEU A 420 2.79 52.63 -20.35
N SER A 421 2.32 51.56 -19.71
CA SER A 421 2.62 50.16 -20.06
C SER A 421 1.48 49.46 -20.81
N PHE A 422 0.25 49.96 -20.65
CA PHE A 422 -0.95 49.49 -21.36
C PHE A 422 -1.94 50.64 -21.53
N VAL A 423 -2.69 50.64 -22.64
CA VAL A 423 -3.85 51.53 -22.88
C VAL A 423 -4.91 50.76 -23.67
N ASN A 424 -6.20 50.96 -23.36
CA ASN A 424 -7.31 50.43 -24.14
C ASN A 424 -7.67 51.31 -25.34
N GLU A 425 -8.53 50.81 -26.23
CA GLU A 425 -8.93 51.55 -27.43
C GLU A 425 -9.68 52.86 -27.16
N ALA A 426 -10.40 52.99 -26.04
CA ALA A 426 -10.99 54.28 -25.64
C ALA A 426 -9.92 55.34 -25.34
N TYR A 427 -8.85 54.97 -24.65
CA TYR A 427 -7.70 55.85 -24.40
C TYR A 427 -7.00 56.25 -25.72
N VAL A 428 -6.81 55.30 -26.65
CA VAL A 428 -6.28 55.54 -28.01
C VAL A 428 -7.12 56.57 -28.77
N ARG A 429 -8.45 56.38 -28.81
CA ARG A 429 -9.40 57.30 -29.46
C ARG A 429 -9.40 58.69 -28.82
N TYR A 430 -9.46 58.77 -27.49
CA TYR A 430 -9.57 60.04 -26.76
C TYR A 430 -8.33 60.93 -26.92
N PHE A 431 -7.12 60.34 -26.94
CA PHE A 431 -5.88 61.10 -27.16
C PHE A 431 -5.46 61.22 -28.63
N GLY A 432 -6.23 60.64 -29.58
CA GLY A 432 -6.01 60.81 -31.02
C GLY A 432 -4.64 60.34 -31.52
N LYS A 433 -4.06 59.31 -30.90
CA LYS A 433 -2.70 58.81 -31.18
C LYS A 433 -2.70 57.30 -31.35
N GLU A 434 -1.83 56.77 -32.21
CA GLU A 434 -1.64 55.33 -32.32
C GLU A 434 -1.07 54.73 -31.02
N ARG A 435 -1.52 53.52 -30.67
CA ARG A 435 -1.12 52.81 -29.44
C ARG A 435 0.40 52.73 -29.25
N ARG A 436 1.16 52.49 -30.33
CA ARG A 436 2.64 52.44 -30.31
C ARG A 436 3.33 53.76 -29.93
N GLU A 437 2.64 54.90 -30.04
CA GLU A 437 3.14 56.21 -29.60
C GLU A 437 2.78 56.54 -28.15
N LEU A 438 1.86 55.77 -27.56
CA LEU A 438 1.37 55.95 -26.20
C LEU A 438 2.10 55.01 -25.23
N ILE A 439 2.36 53.76 -25.63
CA ILE A 439 3.16 52.82 -24.83
C ILE A 439 4.61 53.35 -24.66
N ASP A 440 5.13 53.23 -23.44
CA ASP A 440 6.39 53.76 -22.91
C ASP A 440 6.51 55.31 -22.92
N ALA A 441 5.50 56.04 -23.39
CA ALA A 441 5.42 57.49 -23.30
C ALA A 441 4.88 57.97 -21.93
N SER A 442 5.41 59.08 -21.42
CA SER A 442 4.91 59.69 -20.18
C SER A 442 3.72 60.61 -20.45
N PHE A 443 2.68 60.53 -19.61
CA PHE A 443 1.54 61.45 -19.65
C PHE A 443 1.76 62.72 -18.82
N ILE A 444 2.74 62.74 -17.91
CA ILE A 444 3.04 63.85 -17.00
C ILE A 444 3.08 65.22 -17.69
N PRO A 445 3.73 65.41 -18.85
CA PRO A 445 3.82 66.74 -19.50
C PRO A 445 2.48 67.32 -19.99
N ARG A 446 1.38 66.56 -19.93
CA ARG A 446 0.03 67.02 -20.32
C ARG A 446 -0.80 67.56 -19.16
N ILE A 447 -0.37 67.36 -17.91
CA ILE A 447 -1.07 67.86 -16.73
C ILE A 447 -0.61 69.31 -16.48
N PRO A 448 -1.51 70.30 -16.30
CA PRO A 448 -1.13 71.67 -15.98
C PRO A 448 -0.32 71.75 -14.68
N ALA A 449 0.62 72.70 -14.62
CA ALA A 449 1.53 72.85 -13.47
C ALA A 449 0.79 73.09 -12.14
N GLU A 450 -0.36 73.77 -12.19
CA GLU A 450 -1.27 74.00 -11.06
C GLU A 450 -1.81 72.71 -10.42
N ASP A 451 -2.03 71.66 -11.22
CA ASP A 451 -2.62 70.39 -10.75
C ASP A 451 -1.54 69.34 -10.42
N MET A 452 -0.33 69.48 -10.96
CA MET A 452 0.77 68.53 -10.81
C MET A 452 1.13 68.23 -9.34
N GLU A 453 1.16 69.24 -8.48
CA GLU A 453 1.48 69.07 -7.05
C GLU A 453 0.42 68.20 -6.34
N MET A 454 -0.86 68.43 -6.65
CA MET A 454 -1.96 67.61 -6.14
C MET A 454 -1.89 66.18 -6.67
N VAL A 455 -1.65 65.98 -7.97
CA VAL A 455 -1.57 64.64 -8.58
C VAL A 455 -0.43 63.82 -7.97
N ALA A 456 0.75 64.43 -7.78
CA ALA A 456 1.88 63.79 -7.10
C ALA A 456 1.56 63.48 -5.62
N ALA A 457 0.96 64.43 -4.89
CA ALA A 457 0.59 64.23 -3.48
C ALA A 457 -0.54 63.19 -3.27
N ARG A 458 -1.41 62.98 -4.27
CA ARG A 458 -2.48 61.97 -4.24
C ARG A 458 -1.96 60.57 -4.57
N THR A 459 -1.21 60.44 -5.65
CA THR A 459 -0.61 59.16 -6.09
C THR A 459 0.45 58.65 -5.10
N GLY A 460 1.23 59.55 -4.48
CA GLY A 460 2.20 59.20 -3.44
C GLY A 460 1.61 58.68 -2.11
N ARG A 461 0.28 58.69 -1.94
CA ARG A 461 -0.41 58.13 -0.75
C ARG A 461 -0.88 56.68 -0.95
N ILE A 462 -0.68 56.10 -2.13
CA ILE A 462 -1.08 54.73 -2.46
C ILE A 462 -0.13 53.75 -1.77
N THR A 463 -0.66 52.86 -0.95
CA THR A 463 0.09 51.86 -0.15
C THR A 463 -0.65 50.52 -0.13
N PRO A 464 -0.04 49.39 0.25
CA PRO A 464 -0.76 48.12 0.32
C PRO A 464 -2.00 48.13 1.23
N ARG A 465 -2.02 49.00 2.27
CA ARG A 465 -3.18 49.20 3.16
C ARG A 465 -4.24 50.16 2.60
N ASN A 466 -3.85 51.09 1.73
CA ASN A 466 -4.77 51.97 1.01
C ASN A 466 -4.39 51.96 -0.49
N PRO A 467 -4.73 50.88 -1.22
CA PRO A 467 -4.19 50.63 -2.55
C PRO A 467 -4.92 51.41 -3.65
N VAL A 468 -5.97 52.16 -3.33
CA VAL A 468 -6.80 52.90 -4.28
C VAL A 468 -6.89 54.37 -3.86
N THR A 469 -6.87 55.28 -4.84
CA THR A 469 -7.21 56.70 -4.66
C THR A 469 -7.91 57.21 -5.91
N ASP A 470 -8.85 58.13 -5.75
CA ASP A 470 -9.47 58.86 -6.85
C ASP A 470 -9.34 60.38 -6.67
N PHE A 471 -9.24 61.09 -7.79
CA PHE A 471 -9.21 62.55 -7.83
C PHE A 471 -9.56 63.06 -9.23
N GLU A 472 -9.92 64.34 -9.31
CA GLU A 472 -10.20 65.05 -10.56
C GLU A 472 -9.06 66.03 -10.83
N HIS A 473 -8.50 66.01 -12.03
CA HIS A 473 -7.49 66.98 -12.47
C HIS A 473 -7.72 67.39 -13.92
N ARG A 474 -7.11 68.50 -14.34
CA ARG A 474 -7.16 68.96 -15.71
C ARG A 474 -6.06 68.28 -16.54
N ILE A 475 -6.29 68.18 -17.84
CA ILE A 475 -5.31 67.73 -18.83
C ILE A 475 -5.39 68.60 -20.07
N VAL A 476 -4.25 68.79 -20.73
CA VAL A 476 -4.14 69.43 -22.04
C VAL A 476 -4.12 68.35 -23.11
N LEU A 477 -5.14 68.36 -23.97
CA LEU A 477 -5.22 67.47 -25.13
C LEU A 477 -4.26 67.91 -26.25
N PRO A 478 -3.93 67.04 -27.23
CA PRO A 478 -3.05 67.40 -28.35
C PRO A 478 -3.59 68.53 -29.25
N ASP A 479 -4.88 68.83 -29.19
CA ASP A 479 -5.52 69.98 -29.86
C ASP A 479 -5.40 71.30 -29.08
N GLY A 480 -4.75 71.27 -27.90
CA GLY A 480 -4.61 72.40 -26.99
C GLY A 480 -5.81 72.65 -26.09
N SER A 481 -6.88 71.85 -26.17
CA SER A 481 -8.05 72.01 -25.30
C SER A 481 -7.79 71.52 -23.87
N LEU A 482 -8.34 72.24 -22.90
CA LEU A 482 -8.27 71.92 -21.48
C LEU A 482 -9.50 71.09 -21.09
N ARG A 483 -9.30 69.86 -20.61
CA ARG A 483 -10.37 68.94 -20.19
C ARG A 483 -10.23 68.57 -18.73
N TRP A 484 -11.36 68.37 -18.05
CA TRP A 484 -11.40 67.79 -16.70
C TRP A 484 -11.54 66.29 -16.80
N GLN A 485 -10.64 65.55 -16.15
CA GLN A 485 -10.71 64.10 -16.04
C GLN A 485 -10.80 63.70 -14.57
N ARG A 486 -11.69 62.75 -14.27
CA ARG A 486 -11.63 62.01 -13.02
C ARG A 486 -10.88 60.71 -13.28
N TRP A 487 -9.96 60.38 -12.40
CA TRP A 487 -9.19 59.14 -12.45
C TRP A 487 -9.29 58.40 -11.12
N THR A 488 -9.46 57.08 -11.20
CA THR A 488 -9.31 56.14 -10.08
C THR A 488 -8.06 55.32 -10.33
N HIS A 489 -7.08 55.42 -9.44
CA HIS A 489 -5.79 54.74 -9.53
C HIS A 489 -5.71 53.63 -8.48
N ARG A 490 -5.31 52.42 -8.89
CA ARG A 490 -4.94 51.30 -8.02
C ARG A 490 -3.46 50.98 -8.15
N GLY A 491 -2.75 50.91 -7.03
CA GLY A 491 -1.37 50.42 -6.98
C GLY A 491 -1.29 48.90 -7.09
N ILE A 492 -0.33 48.41 -7.87
CA ILE A 492 0.14 47.03 -7.94
C ILE A 492 1.52 46.99 -7.28
N PHE A 493 1.72 46.13 -6.29
CA PHE A 493 2.89 46.14 -5.42
C PHE A 493 3.77 44.91 -5.64
N ASP A 494 5.07 45.05 -5.39
CA ASP A 494 5.97 43.90 -5.22
C ASP A 494 5.80 43.26 -3.84
N GLU A 495 6.43 42.10 -3.64
CA GLU A 495 6.47 41.38 -2.35
C GLU A 495 7.09 42.21 -1.20
N LYS A 496 7.76 43.33 -1.53
CA LYS A 496 8.38 44.27 -0.58
C LYS A 496 7.48 45.50 -0.34
N GLY A 497 6.24 45.48 -0.82
CA GLY A 497 5.23 46.52 -0.62
C GLY A 497 5.45 47.82 -1.41
N ARG A 498 6.35 47.82 -2.40
CA ARG A 498 6.64 48.98 -3.26
C ARG A 498 5.78 48.93 -4.51
N VAL A 499 5.29 50.07 -4.98
CA VAL A 499 4.49 50.11 -6.22
C VAL A 499 5.37 49.80 -7.43
N VAL A 500 4.99 48.76 -8.18
CA VAL A 500 5.61 48.36 -9.46
C VAL A 500 4.90 49.05 -10.63
N GLU A 501 3.57 49.11 -10.56
CA GLU A 501 2.70 49.62 -11.63
C GLU A 501 1.42 50.18 -11.01
N PHE A 502 0.84 51.19 -11.65
CA PHE A 502 -0.50 51.68 -11.37
C PHE A 502 -1.45 51.24 -12.47
N GLN A 503 -2.60 50.66 -12.10
CA GLN A 503 -3.72 50.46 -13.00
C GLN A 503 -4.73 51.57 -12.75
N ALA A 504 -5.13 52.29 -13.80
CA ALA A 504 -6.04 53.43 -13.68
C ALA A 504 -7.19 53.38 -14.69
N VAL A 505 -8.35 53.84 -14.23
CA VAL A 505 -9.56 54.01 -15.04
C VAL A 505 -10.02 55.45 -14.88
N GLY A 506 -10.36 56.11 -15.99
CA GLY A 506 -10.74 57.51 -15.98
C GLY A 506 -11.78 57.89 -17.00
N ASN A 507 -12.46 58.99 -16.74
CA ASN A 507 -13.52 59.54 -17.56
C ASN A 507 -13.44 61.07 -17.64
N ASP A 508 -13.83 61.63 -18.79
CA ASP A 508 -13.98 63.08 -18.96
C ASP A 508 -15.24 63.55 -18.20
N VAL A 509 -15.08 64.55 -17.33
CA VAL A 509 -16.14 65.13 -16.49
C VAL A 509 -16.36 66.62 -16.79
N THR A 510 -15.85 67.11 -17.92
CA THR A 510 -15.88 68.54 -18.31
C THR A 510 -17.30 69.09 -18.38
N GLU A 511 -18.25 68.37 -19.01
CA GLU A 511 -19.65 68.83 -19.13
C GLU A 511 -20.33 68.97 -17.77
N ARG A 512 -20.08 68.03 -16.85
CA ARG A 512 -20.60 68.07 -15.47
C ARG A 512 -20.12 69.33 -14.74
N LYS A 513 -18.83 69.65 -14.84
CA LYS A 513 -18.24 70.84 -14.20
C LYS A 513 -18.81 72.15 -14.73
N LEU A 514 -19.03 72.23 -16.05
CA LEU A 514 -19.64 73.41 -16.68
C LEU A 514 -21.11 73.59 -16.27
N ALA A 515 -21.86 72.49 -16.14
CA ALA A 515 -23.26 72.51 -15.67
C ALA A 515 -23.38 72.93 -14.20
N GLU A 516 -22.48 72.45 -13.32
CA GLU A 516 -22.42 72.84 -11.91
C GLU A 516 -22.19 74.35 -11.75
N GLN A 517 -21.24 74.92 -12.50
CA GLN A 517 -20.95 76.36 -12.49
C GLN A 517 -22.11 77.21 -13.04
N ALA A 518 -22.83 76.73 -14.05
CA ALA A 518 -23.99 77.43 -14.61
C ALA A 518 -25.19 77.46 -13.63
N LEU A 519 -25.40 76.37 -12.88
CA LEU A 519 -26.49 76.26 -11.90
C LEU A 519 -26.29 77.23 -10.72
N GLU A 520 -25.04 77.41 -10.28
CA GLU A 520 -24.70 78.28 -9.16
C GLU A 520 -25.00 79.75 -9.46
N CYS A 521 -24.60 80.26 -10.63
CA CYS A 521 -24.99 81.60 -11.11
C CYS A 521 -26.51 81.81 -11.21
N ALA A 522 -27.27 80.78 -11.60
CA ALA A 522 -28.72 80.87 -11.76
C ALA A 522 -29.48 80.96 -10.43
N ARG A 523 -28.93 80.39 -9.35
CA ARG A 523 -29.51 80.45 -7.99
C ARG A 523 -29.47 81.88 -7.45
N ASP A 524 -28.30 82.50 -7.51
CA ASP A 524 -28.05 83.82 -6.93
C ASP A 524 -28.87 84.93 -7.63
N GLU A 525 -29.17 84.75 -8.93
CA GLU A 525 -30.04 85.66 -9.70
C GLU A 525 -31.55 85.51 -9.34
N LEU A 526 -31.96 84.40 -8.72
CA LEU A 526 -33.35 84.14 -8.36
C LEU A 526 -33.72 84.80 -7.02
N GLU A 527 -32.81 84.74 -6.03
CA GLU A 527 -33.03 85.29 -4.69
C GLU A 527 -33.25 86.81 -4.70
N ALA A 528 -32.56 87.53 -5.59
CA ALA A 528 -32.71 88.98 -5.75
C ALA A 528 -34.12 89.43 -6.21
N ARG A 529 -34.90 88.57 -6.88
CA ARG A 529 -36.22 88.93 -7.44
C ARG A 529 -37.39 88.75 -6.45
N VAL A 530 -37.22 87.96 -5.40
CA VAL A 530 -38.33 87.60 -4.48
C VAL A 530 -38.67 88.72 -3.48
N ALA A 531 -37.71 89.60 -3.18
CA ALA A 531 -37.82 90.61 -2.11
C ALA A 531 -38.86 91.75 -2.35
N VAL A 532 -39.40 91.90 -3.57
CA VAL A 532 -40.19 93.10 -3.96
C VAL A 532 -41.70 92.87 -4.02
N ARG A 533 -42.20 91.62 -3.96
CA ARG A 533 -43.62 91.31 -4.26
C ARG A 533 -44.48 90.84 -3.06
N THR A 534 -43.92 90.82 -1.85
CA THR A 534 -44.49 90.14 -0.68
C THR A 534 -45.34 91.00 0.27
N ALA A 535 -45.58 92.27 -0.04
CA ALA A 535 -46.20 93.21 0.91
C ALA A 535 -47.76 93.28 0.92
N GLU A 536 -48.45 92.93 -0.17
CA GLU A 536 -49.86 93.34 -0.37
C GLU A 536 -50.91 92.21 -0.39
N LEU A 537 -50.51 90.93 -0.41
CA LEU A 537 -51.43 89.80 -0.67
C LEU A 537 -51.67 88.84 0.52
N ALA A 538 -51.15 89.17 1.71
CA ALA A 538 -51.03 88.23 2.83
C ALA A 538 -52.29 88.04 3.71
N ALA A 539 -53.17 89.04 3.83
CA ALA A 539 -54.14 89.08 4.94
C ALA A 539 -55.46 88.30 4.73
N ALA A 540 -55.85 87.97 3.50
CA ALA A 540 -57.19 87.45 3.19
C ALA A 540 -57.22 86.11 2.41
N ASN A 541 -56.07 85.61 1.95
CA ASN A 541 -55.99 84.38 1.15
C ASN A 541 -55.57 83.15 1.97
N GLU A 542 -55.05 83.32 3.19
CA GLU A 542 -54.34 82.26 3.90
C GLU A 542 -55.26 81.14 4.41
N ASN A 543 -56.29 81.46 5.21
CA ASN A 543 -57.19 80.44 5.77
C ASN A 543 -57.90 79.59 4.70
N LEU A 544 -58.39 80.20 3.61
CA LEU A 544 -59.10 79.45 2.55
C LEU A 544 -58.14 78.59 1.71
N ARG A 545 -56.88 79.02 1.54
CA ARG A 545 -55.87 78.22 0.84
C ARG A 545 -55.36 77.07 1.69
N GLN A 546 -55.14 77.28 3.00
CA GLN A 546 -54.69 76.22 3.90
C GLN A 546 -55.66 75.03 3.91
N GLU A 547 -56.97 75.26 3.99
CA GLU A 547 -57.96 74.17 4.06
C GLU A 547 -58.11 73.41 2.72
N ILE A 548 -58.17 74.13 1.58
CA ILE A 548 -58.24 73.50 0.25
C ILE A 548 -56.92 72.80 -0.11
N ALA A 549 -55.78 73.38 0.23
CA ALA A 549 -54.48 72.76 0.02
C ALA A 549 -54.31 71.50 0.88
N ALA A 550 -54.65 71.54 2.17
CA ALA A 550 -54.57 70.38 3.07
C ALA A 550 -55.44 69.23 2.56
N ARG A 551 -56.69 69.49 2.16
CA ARG A 551 -57.62 68.45 1.69
C ARG A 551 -57.20 67.87 0.34
N THR A 552 -56.75 68.71 -0.59
CA THR A 552 -56.24 68.28 -1.90
C THR A 552 -54.93 67.52 -1.75
N GLN A 553 -54.02 67.96 -0.87
CA GLN A 553 -52.75 67.29 -0.59
C GLN A 553 -52.97 65.95 0.12
N ALA A 554 -53.95 65.83 1.01
CA ALA A 554 -54.32 64.56 1.65
C ALA A 554 -54.89 63.55 0.63
N GLN A 555 -55.81 63.97 -0.25
CA GLN A 555 -56.31 63.12 -1.33
C GLN A 555 -55.22 62.74 -2.33
N ARG A 556 -54.33 63.67 -2.68
CA ARG A 556 -53.21 63.42 -3.59
C ARG A 556 -52.22 62.45 -2.97
N ARG A 557 -51.82 62.64 -1.70
CA ARG A 557 -50.98 61.70 -0.92
C ARG A 557 -51.62 60.32 -0.78
N LEU A 558 -52.93 60.22 -0.53
CA LEU A 558 -53.61 58.90 -0.48
C LEU A 558 -53.56 58.19 -1.83
N LYS A 559 -53.74 58.92 -2.94
CA LYS A 559 -53.69 58.33 -4.28
C LYS A 559 -52.25 58.01 -4.73
N GLU A 560 -51.29 58.88 -4.42
CA GLU A 560 -49.85 58.66 -4.64
C GLU A 560 -49.36 57.49 -3.79
N ASN A 561 -49.73 57.39 -2.51
CA ASN A 561 -49.40 56.24 -1.65
C ASN A 561 -50.06 54.95 -2.14
N ALA A 562 -51.31 54.97 -2.60
CA ALA A 562 -51.96 53.78 -3.15
C ALA A 562 -51.23 53.28 -4.41
N ILE A 563 -50.95 54.17 -5.37
CA ILE A 563 -50.18 53.84 -6.58
C ILE A 563 -48.76 53.37 -6.23
N PHE A 564 -48.10 54.02 -5.28
CA PHE A 564 -46.76 53.66 -4.81
C PHE A 564 -46.73 52.28 -4.14
N LEU A 565 -47.69 51.97 -3.27
CA LEU A 565 -47.81 50.67 -2.61
C LEU A 565 -48.16 49.56 -3.61
N GLU A 566 -49.04 49.81 -4.58
CA GLU A 566 -49.31 48.83 -5.65
C GLU A 566 -48.09 48.61 -6.54
N THR A 567 -47.37 49.69 -6.91
CA THR A 567 -46.13 49.58 -7.69
C THR A 567 -45.05 48.80 -6.91
N ILE A 568 -44.93 49.00 -5.59
CA ILE A 568 -44.01 48.21 -4.75
C ILE A 568 -44.42 46.74 -4.74
N LEU A 569 -45.70 46.44 -4.50
CA LEU A 569 -46.17 45.06 -4.44
C LEU A 569 -45.96 44.32 -5.77
N ASP A 570 -46.22 44.95 -6.91
CA ASP A 570 -46.09 44.33 -8.24
C ASP A 570 -44.66 44.33 -8.79
N THR A 571 -43.73 45.16 -8.28
CA THR A 571 -42.30 45.08 -8.62
C THR A 571 -41.52 44.06 -7.80
N ILE A 572 -42.07 43.56 -6.68
CA ILE A 572 -41.47 42.49 -5.90
C ILE A 572 -41.58 41.16 -6.68
N GLN A 573 -40.44 40.55 -6.98
CA GLN A 573 -40.33 39.31 -7.75
C GLN A 573 -40.86 38.05 -7.04
N GLY A 574 -41.03 38.11 -5.71
CA GLY A 574 -41.67 37.04 -4.94
C GLY A 574 -43.20 37.21 -4.93
N GLY A 575 -43.93 36.10 -4.86
CA GLY A 575 -45.38 36.14 -4.70
C GLY A 575 -45.74 36.75 -3.36
N ILE A 576 -46.72 37.66 -3.34
CA ILE A 576 -47.32 38.19 -2.12
C ILE A 576 -48.81 37.90 -2.14
N SER A 577 -49.32 37.33 -1.06
CA SER A 577 -50.74 37.24 -0.74
C SER A 577 -51.03 37.97 0.58
N VAL A 578 -52.19 38.61 0.67
CA VAL A 578 -52.72 39.14 1.93
C VAL A 578 -53.94 38.30 2.30
N LEU A 579 -53.95 37.73 3.50
CA LEU A 579 -55.02 36.91 4.04
C LEU A 579 -55.72 37.61 5.20
N ASP A 580 -57.03 37.44 5.33
CA ASP A 580 -57.78 37.82 6.52
C ASP A 580 -57.67 36.76 7.64
N ALA A 581 -58.22 37.05 8.81
CA ALA A 581 -58.23 36.15 9.97
C ALA A 581 -58.89 34.78 9.71
N ASP A 582 -59.74 34.65 8.69
CA ASP A 582 -60.38 33.39 8.28
C ASP A 582 -59.61 32.67 7.16
N LEU A 583 -58.41 33.12 6.79
CA LEU A 583 -57.58 32.62 5.68
C LEU A 583 -58.17 32.84 4.28
N ASN A 584 -59.08 33.80 4.07
CA ASN A 584 -59.50 34.20 2.73
C ASN A 584 -58.42 35.08 2.09
N VAL A 585 -58.14 34.89 0.80
CA VAL A 585 -57.22 35.73 0.02
C VAL A 585 -57.88 37.09 -0.25
N VAL A 586 -57.35 38.14 0.37
CA VAL A 586 -57.84 39.53 0.26
C VAL A 586 -57.21 40.25 -0.94
N LYS A 587 -55.92 40.02 -1.20
CA LYS A 587 -55.19 40.62 -2.33
C LYS A 587 -53.99 39.77 -2.74
N VAL A 588 -53.64 39.78 -4.03
CA VAL A 588 -52.39 39.17 -4.56
C VAL A 588 -51.62 40.10 -5.49
N ASN A 589 -50.28 40.09 -5.42
CA ASN A 589 -49.43 40.80 -6.39
C ASN A 589 -49.34 40.07 -7.74
N ALA A 590 -48.77 40.74 -8.75
CA ALA A 590 -48.56 40.18 -10.07
C ALA A 590 -47.73 38.88 -10.08
N ALA A 591 -46.70 38.79 -9.23
CA ALA A 591 -45.87 37.59 -9.13
C ALA A 591 -46.64 36.38 -8.58
N MET A 592 -47.49 36.58 -7.57
CA MET A 592 -48.32 35.51 -7.00
C MET A 592 -49.38 35.04 -8.01
N ARG A 593 -49.95 35.95 -8.80
CA ARG A 593 -50.83 35.60 -9.93
C ARG A 593 -50.09 34.76 -10.97
N ALA A 594 -48.91 35.17 -11.41
CA ALA A 594 -48.11 34.39 -12.37
C ALA A 594 -47.72 32.98 -11.88
N MET A 595 -47.65 32.74 -10.57
CA MET A 595 -47.37 31.41 -10.00
C MET A 595 -48.60 30.48 -9.93
N TYR A 596 -49.83 31.02 -9.88
CA TYR A 596 -51.04 30.26 -9.50
C TYR A 596 -52.29 30.50 -10.39
N GLU A 597 -52.30 31.48 -11.30
CA GLU A 597 -53.43 31.69 -12.22
C GLU A 597 -53.46 30.65 -13.34
N ALA A 598 -54.50 29.82 -13.34
CA ALA A 598 -54.81 28.91 -14.44
C ALA A 598 -56.20 29.12 -15.06
N GLU A 599 -57.24 29.51 -14.28
CA GLU A 599 -58.61 29.69 -14.84
C GLU A 599 -59.62 30.47 -13.96
N LEU A 600 -59.33 30.76 -12.68
CA LEU A 600 -60.27 31.40 -11.74
C LEU A 600 -59.56 32.47 -10.87
N PRO A 601 -60.27 33.54 -10.44
CA PRO A 601 -59.70 34.54 -9.55
C PRO A 601 -59.29 33.93 -8.19
N LEU A 602 -58.13 34.34 -7.70
CA LEU A 602 -57.55 33.87 -6.43
C LEU A 602 -58.18 34.55 -5.21
N GLU A 603 -58.58 35.81 -5.36
CA GLU A 603 -59.15 36.65 -4.30
C GLU A 603 -60.58 36.22 -3.93
N GLY A 604 -60.90 36.25 -2.64
CA GLY A 604 -62.15 35.74 -2.06
C GLY A 604 -62.21 34.23 -1.79
N ARG A 605 -61.18 33.47 -2.20
CA ARG A 605 -61.06 32.02 -1.90
C ARG A 605 -60.20 31.78 -0.66
N LYS A 606 -60.36 30.62 0.00
CA LYS A 606 -59.46 30.17 1.08
C LYS A 606 -58.06 29.88 0.53
N CYS A 607 -56.99 30.28 1.23
CA CYS A 607 -55.61 30.12 0.73
C CYS A 607 -55.25 28.65 0.42
N TYR A 608 -55.72 27.70 1.23
CA TYR A 608 -55.49 26.27 1.02
C TYR A 608 -56.30 25.68 -0.16
N GLN A 609 -57.43 26.27 -0.52
CA GLN A 609 -58.16 25.93 -1.75
C GLN A 609 -57.55 26.61 -2.99
N ALA A 610 -57.09 27.86 -2.85
CA ALA A 610 -56.55 28.67 -3.95
C ALA A 610 -55.15 28.22 -4.39
N PHE A 611 -54.26 27.94 -3.43
CA PHE A 611 -52.84 27.65 -3.71
C PHE A 611 -52.45 26.17 -3.54
N ARG A 612 -53.31 25.35 -2.93
CA ARG A 612 -52.99 23.94 -2.57
C ARG A 612 -54.05 22.93 -3.02
N GLY A 613 -55.20 23.37 -3.53
CA GLY A 613 -56.28 22.47 -3.97
C GLY A 613 -56.89 21.60 -2.86
N ARG A 614 -56.73 21.99 -1.59
CA ARG A 614 -57.21 21.23 -0.41
C ARG A 614 -58.52 21.82 0.10
N ASP A 615 -59.34 21.00 0.77
CA ASP A 615 -60.55 21.46 1.48
C ASP A 615 -60.30 21.83 2.95
N GLU A 616 -59.12 21.50 3.49
CA GLU A 616 -58.70 21.82 4.85
C GLU A 616 -57.33 22.53 4.88
N PRO A 617 -57.02 23.30 5.95
CA PRO A 617 -55.71 23.96 6.11
C PRO A 617 -54.51 22.99 6.08
N CYS A 618 -53.36 23.51 5.65
CA CYS A 618 -52.12 22.73 5.58
C CYS A 618 -51.70 22.16 6.96
N PRO A 619 -51.29 20.88 7.08
CA PRO A 619 -50.89 20.26 8.35
C PRO A 619 -49.77 20.98 9.12
N LYS A 620 -48.91 21.72 8.41
CA LYS A 620 -47.90 22.63 8.98
C LYS A 620 -48.07 24.06 8.46
N CYS A 621 -49.29 24.61 8.50
CA CYS A 621 -49.55 25.96 8.02
C CYS A 621 -48.72 27.01 8.80
N PRO A 622 -47.76 27.72 8.17
CA PRO A 622 -47.01 28.78 8.85
C PRO A 622 -47.92 29.95 9.22
N THR A 623 -48.97 30.18 8.44
CA THR A 623 -49.91 31.30 8.59
C THR A 623 -50.82 31.15 9.82
N LEU A 624 -51.37 29.95 10.07
CA LEU A 624 -52.12 29.68 11.30
C LEU A 624 -51.23 29.77 12.55
N ARG A 625 -49.98 29.32 12.46
CA ARG A 625 -48.99 29.51 13.55
C ARG A 625 -48.75 30.99 13.82
N ALA A 626 -48.50 31.77 12.76
CA ALA A 626 -48.24 33.22 12.84
C ALA A 626 -49.42 34.01 13.39
N MET A 627 -50.64 33.66 13.02
CA MET A 627 -51.86 34.27 13.57
C MET A 627 -52.09 33.88 15.04
N ALA A 628 -51.63 32.70 15.48
CA ALA A 628 -51.83 32.22 16.85
C ALA A 628 -50.83 32.80 17.86
N ASP A 629 -49.57 33.02 17.48
CA ASP A 629 -48.52 33.54 18.38
C ASP A 629 -48.08 35.00 18.09
N GLY A 630 -48.59 35.60 17.01
CA GLY A 630 -48.29 36.96 16.60
C GLY A 630 -46.89 37.15 16.01
N ARG A 631 -46.18 36.08 15.64
CA ARG A 631 -44.80 36.13 15.11
C ARG A 631 -44.74 35.69 13.65
N MET A 632 -43.65 36.04 12.97
CA MET A 632 -43.39 35.50 11.63
C MET A 632 -42.99 34.04 11.73
N HIS A 633 -43.59 33.20 10.89
CA HIS A 633 -43.15 31.83 10.64
C HIS A 633 -42.87 31.62 9.16
N SER A 634 -41.90 30.76 8.88
CA SER A 634 -41.66 30.22 7.55
C SER A 634 -41.76 28.70 7.52
N GLU A 635 -42.04 28.17 6.32
CA GLU A 635 -42.04 26.74 6.02
C GLU A 635 -41.66 26.56 4.53
N THR A 636 -40.81 25.59 4.21
CA THR A 636 -40.58 25.18 2.82
C THR A 636 -41.59 24.09 2.44
N VAL A 637 -42.21 24.21 1.27
CA VAL A 637 -43.19 23.25 0.77
C VAL A 637 -42.88 22.77 -0.64
N SER A 638 -43.20 21.52 -0.93
CA SER A 638 -43.42 21.03 -2.29
C SER A 638 -44.74 21.58 -2.84
N ARG A 639 -44.75 21.86 -4.14
CA ARG A 639 -45.95 21.97 -4.99
C ARG A 639 -45.96 20.72 -5.87
N GLU A 640 -46.97 19.88 -5.67
CA GLU A 640 -47.13 18.58 -6.36
C GLU A 640 -48.03 18.73 -7.58
N ASP A 641 -47.92 17.81 -8.56
CA ASP A 641 -48.75 17.85 -9.77
C ASP A 641 -50.25 17.76 -9.42
N GLY A 642 -50.98 18.84 -9.68
CA GLY A 642 -52.40 18.98 -9.36
C GLY A 642 -52.71 19.95 -8.21
N GLU A 643 -51.73 20.31 -7.37
CA GLU A 643 -51.82 21.53 -6.57
C GLU A 643 -51.53 22.72 -7.51
N GLY A 644 -52.53 23.58 -7.78
CA GLY A 644 -52.49 24.55 -8.87
C GLY A 644 -51.20 25.39 -8.95
N GLY A 645 -50.68 25.59 -10.16
CA GLY A 645 -49.36 26.19 -10.43
C GLY A 645 -48.39 25.19 -11.06
N GLN A 646 -47.12 25.58 -11.22
CA GLN A 646 -46.07 24.66 -11.72
C GLN A 646 -45.43 23.84 -10.58
N PRO A 647 -45.16 22.54 -10.79
CA PRO A 647 -44.54 21.67 -9.79
C PRO A 647 -43.12 22.15 -9.45
N GLY A 648 -42.81 22.21 -8.15
CA GLY A 648 -41.56 22.80 -7.67
C GLY A 648 -41.51 22.98 -6.15
N PHE A 649 -40.56 23.79 -5.68
CA PHE A 649 -40.37 24.09 -4.26
C PHE A 649 -40.61 25.58 -3.99
N ALA A 650 -41.45 25.87 -3.01
CA ALA A 650 -41.74 27.22 -2.55
C ALA A 650 -41.34 27.40 -1.07
N GLU A 651 -40.75 28.53 -0.75
CA GLU A 651 -40.43 28.97 0.61
C GLU A 651 -41.45 30.04 1.00
N LEU A 652 -42.33 29.73 1.97
CA LEU A 652 -43.39 30.63 2.43
C LEU A 652 -42.95 31.31 3.73
N PHE A 653 -43.26 32.60 3.86
CA PHE A 653 -43.04 33.42 5.05
C PHE A 653 -44.34 34.16 5.38
N SER A 654 -44.94 33.88 6.53
CA SER A 654 -46.24 34.44 6.93
C SER A 654 -46.05 35.45 8.06
N TYR A 655 -46.42 36.70 7.83
CA TYR A 655 -46.27 37.83 8.74
C TYR A 655 -47.65 38.30 9.23
N PRO A 656 -47.98 38.18 10.53
CA PRO A 656 -49.27 38.62 11.06
C PRO A 656 -49.31 40.15 11.16
N PHE A 657 -50.47 40.76 10.89
CA PHE A 657 -50.70 42.19 11.08
C PHE A 657 -51.91 42.45 11.98
N HIS A 658 -51.87 43.59 12.68
CA HIS A 658 -52.77 43.89 13.80
C HIS A 658 -53.55 45.18 13.55
N ASP A 659 -54.71 45.35 14.18
CA ASP A 659 -55.40 46.64 14.28
C ASP A 659 -54.78 47.56 15.36
N ASP A 660 -55.25 48.80 15.44
CA ASP A 660 -54.83 49.79 16.44
C ASP A 660 -55.12 49.36 17.91
N LEU A 661 -55.88 48.26 18.10
CA LEU A 661 -56.20 47.66 19.39
C LEU A 661 -55.38 46.38 19.66
N GLY A 662 -54.40 46.06 18.80
CA GLY A 662 -53.49 44.93 18.95
C GLY A 662 -54.09 43.57 18.60
N ARG A 663 -55.25 43.51 17.93
CA ARG A 663 -55.89 42.26 17.51
C ARG A 663 -55.39 41.85 16.13
N VAL A 664 -55.06 40.57 15.93
CA VAL A 664 -54.64 40.03 14.63
C VAL A 664 -55.80 40.18 13.63
N MET A 665 -55.56 40.92 12.56
CA MET A 665 -56.52 41.17 11.48
C MET A 665 -56.35 40.20 10.31
N GLY A 666 -55.17 39.59 10.18
CA GLY A 666 -54.79 38.77 9.05
C GLY A 666 -53.28 38.53 9.00
N ALA A 667 -52.80 38.02 7.88
CA ALA A 667 -51.37 37.82 7.63
C ALA A 667 -50.99 38.16 6.18
N VAL A 668 -49.79 38.66 5.98
CA VAL A 668 -49.16 38.81 4.66
C VAL A 668 -48.24 37.60 4.44
N GLU A 669 -48.52 36.81 3.41
CA GLU A 669 -47.64 35.72 2.97
C GLU A 669 -46.71 36.22 1.87
N PHE A 670 -45.40 36.01 2.04
CA PHE A 670 -44.39 36.14 1.00
C PHE A 670 -43.93 34.76 0.56
N VAL A 671 -43.94 34.51 -0.74
CA VAL A 671 -43.69 33.20 -1.37
C VAL A 671 -42.54 33.32 -2.37
N ARG A 672 -41.45 32.62 -2.10
CA ARG A 672 -40.27 32.57 -2.98
C ARG A 672 -40.19 31.22 -3.67
N ASP A 673 -40.06 31.20 -4.98
CA ASP A 673 -39.67 29.98 -5.70
C ASP A 673 -38.19 29.67 -5.45
N ILE A 674 -37.90 28.44 -5.02
CA ILE A 674 -36.54 27.97 -4.73
C ILE A 674 -36.19 26.71 -5.53
N THR A 675 -36.97 26.39 -6.59
CA THR A 675 -36.85 25.16 -7.36
C THR A 675 -35.49 25.03 -8.05
N GLU A 676 -35.01 26.11 -8.68
CA GLU A 676 -33.69 26.13 -9.34
C GLU A 676 -32.55 26.00 -8.32
N ARG A 677 -32.63 26.74 -7.19
CA ARG A 677 -31.68 26.63 -6.07
C ARG A 677 -31.59 25.18 -5.57
N LYS A 678 -32.73 24.49 -5.38
CA LYS A 678 -32.75 23.10 -4.91
C LYS A 678 -32.20 22.11 -5.94
N ARG A 679 -32.41 22.32 -7.25
CA ARG A 679 -31.79 21.51 -8.30
C ARG A 679 -30.27 21.67 -8.31
N LEU A 680 -29.76 22.90 -8.24
CA LEU A 680 -28.33 23.19 -8.19
C LEU A 680 -27.66 22.65 -6.91
N GLU A 681 -28.31 22.75 -5.75
CA GLU A 681 -27.85 22.13 -4.49
C GLU A 681 -27.74 20.61 -4.63
N GLU A 682 -28.72 19.94 -5.24
CA GLU A 682 -28.66 18.50 -5.49
C GLU A 682 -27.58 18.10 -6.50
N GLU A 683 -27.39 18.86 -7.57
CA GLU A 683 -26.33 18.62 -8.56
C GLU A 683 -24.94 18.77 -7.93
N LEU A 684 -24.73 19.81 -7.12
CA LEU A 684 -23.49 20.01 -6.37
C LEU A 684 -23.25 18.87 -5.35
N LEU A 685 -24.28 18.45 -4.60
CA LEU A 685 -24.20 17.30 -3.69
C LEU A 685 -23.88 16.00 -4.43
N ARG A 686 -24.46 15.77 -5.62
CA ARG A 686 -24.16 14.60 -6.46
C ARG A 686 -22.73 14.65 -7.00
N ALA A 687 -22.23 15.84 -7.39
CA ALA A 687 -20.85 16.04 -7.83
C ALA A 687 -19.85 15.80 -6.69
N MET A 688 -20.05 16.43 -5.53
CA MET A 688 -19.20 16.23 -4.34
C MET A 688 -19.16 14.76 -3.93
N ARG A 689 -20.31 14.06 -3.89
CA ARG A 689 -20.37 12.62 -3.56
C ARG A 689 -19.58 11.76 -4.56
N ARG A 690 -19.53 12.11 -5.85
CA ARG A 690 -18.71 11.40 -6.86
C ARG A 690 -17.22 11.61 -6.63
N THR A 691 -16.77 12.86 -6.46
CA THR A 691 -15.37 13.19 -6.19
C THR A 691 -14.89 12.56 -4.88
N GLU A 692 -15.71 12.60 -3.83
CA GLU A 692 -15.39 12.04 -2.52
C GLU A 692 -15.43 10.50 -2.54
N ALA A 693 -16.27 9.87 -3.37
CA ALA A 693 -16.22 8.43 -3.63
C ALA A 693 -14.94 8.02 -4.37
N ALA A 694 -14.51 8.78 -5.39
CA ALA A 694 -13.26 8.55 -6.11
C ALA A 694 -12.03 8.68 -5.20
N ASN A 695 -11.96 9.74 -4.37
CA ASN A 695 -10.89 9.90 -3.39
C ASN A 695 -10.91 8.77 -2.34
N ARG A 696 -12.08 8.37 -1.83
CA ARG A 696 -12.17 7.21 -0.91
C ARG A 696 -11.72 5.90 -1.56
N ALA A 697 -11.96 5.70 -2.86
CA ALA A 697 -11.46 4.55 -3.60
C ALA A 697 -9.94 4.60 -3.77
N LYS A 698 -9.37 5.76 -4.17
CA LYS A 698 -7.91 6.00 -4.28
C LYS A 698 -7.20 5.70 -2.95
N SER A 699 -7.68 6.24 -1.82
CA SER A 699 -7.07 6.00 -0.50
C SER A 699 -7.19 4.54 -0.05
N ARG A 700 -8.31 3.86 -0.29
CA ARG A 700 -8.48 2.43 0.04
C ARG A 700 -7.57 1.54 -0.81
N PHE A 701 -7.43 1.84 -2.10
CA PHE A 701 -6.52 1.13 -2.98
C PHE A 701 -5.05 1.25 -2.52
N LEU A 702 -4.60 2.46 -2.19
CA LEU A 702 -3.24 2.68 -1.67
C LEU A 702 -3.00 1.99 -0.32
N ALA A 703 -3.98 2.02 0.59
CA ALA A 703 -3.89 1.33 1.88
C ALA A 703 -3.77 -0.20 1.71
N ASN A 704 -4.60 -0.79 0.83
CA ASN A 704 -4.57 -2.23 0.54
C ASN A 704 -3.25 -2.62 -0.16
N MET A 705 -2.83 -1.88 -1.19
CA MET A 705 -1.54 -2.12 -1.86
C MET A 705 -0.36 -2.04 -0.89
N SER A 706 -0.35 -1.08 0.05
CA SER A 706 0.72 -1.02 1.05
C SER A 706 0.71 -2.24 1.96
N HIS A 707 -0.46 -2.74 2.36
CA HIS A 707 -0.56 -3.98 3.15
C HIS A 707 -0.04 -5.18 2.36
N GLU A 708 -0.45 -5.34 1.10
CA GLU A 708 -0.02 -6.43 0.21
C GLU A 708 1.48 -6.37 -0.16
N ILE A 709 2.10 -5.19 -0.22
CA ILE A 709 3.55 -5.08 -0.42
C ILE A 709 4.32 -5.26 0.89
N ARG A 710 3.80 -4.75 2.02
CA ARG A 710 4.45 -4.85 3.34
C ARG A 710 4.55 -6.30 3.84
N THR A 711 3.53 -7.12 3.61
CA THR A 711 3.51 -8.53 4.05
C THR A 711 4.70 -9.37 3.51
N PRO A 712 4.93 -9.49 2.18
CA PRO A 712 6.07 -10.23 1.65
C PRO A 712 7.42 -9.54 1.95
N LEU A 713 7.45 -8.21 2.00
CA LEU A 713 8.68 -7.45 2.26
C LEU A 713 9.16 -7.60 3.71
N ASN A 714 8.24 -7.62 4.69
CA ASN A 714 8.54 -7.93 6.08
C ASN A 714 8.99 -9.39 6.25
N ALA A 715 8.41 -10.34 5.50
CA ALA A 715 8.89 -11.73 5.50
C ALA A 715 10.33 -11.82 4.96
N VAL A 716 10.63 -11.13 3.85
CA VAL A 716 12.00 -11.05 3.29
C VAL A 716 12.98 -10.43 4.28
N LEU A 717 12.62 -9.33 4.94
CA LEU A 717 13.45 -8.72 6.00
C LEU A 717 13.68 -9.70 7.17
N GLY A 718 12.63 -10.35 7.67
CA GLY A 718 12.74 -11.36 8.72
C GLY A 718 13.67 -12.51 8.35
N TYR A 719 13.60 -13.02 7.12
CA TYR A 719 14.54 -14.05 6.64
C TYR A 719 15.97 -13.52 6.50
N ILE A 720 16.17 -12.30 6.01
CA ILE A 720 17.50 -11.70 5.90
C ILE A 720 18.12 -11.54 7.30
N GLN A 721 17.36 -11.05 8.28
CA GLN A 721 17.80 -10.88 9.67
C GLN A 721 18.11 -12.22 10.35
N LEU A 722 17.25 -13.23 10.19
CA LEU A 722 17.49 -14.59 10.69
C LEU A 722 18.80 -15.18 10.14
N VAL A 723 19.07 -14.99 8.84
CA VAL A 723 20.30 -15.48 8.20
C VAL A 723 21.53 -14.64 8.59
N LEU A 724 21.37 -13.33 8.83
CA LEU A 724 22.44 -12.46 9.35
C LEU A 724 22.90 -12.84 10.77
N HIS A 725 22.04 -13.48 11.57
CA HIS A 725 22.39 -14.06 12.86
C HIS A 725 23.07 -15.44 12.79
N GLU A 726 23.21 -16.05 11.60
CA GLU A 726 24.00 -17.28 11.40
C GLU A 726 25.51 -16.99 11.22
N ASN A 727 26.35 -18.03 11.33
CA ASN A 727 27.78 -17.95 11.03
C ASN A 727 28.04 -17.80 9.51
N LEU A 728 27.85 -16.59 9.00
CA LEU A 728 28.05 -16.23 7.60
C LEU A 728 29.51 -15.94 7.25
N THR A 729 29.86 -16.15 5.97
CA THR A 729 31.10 -15.57 5.43
C THR A 729 30.95 -14.04 5.30
N PRO A 730 32.02 -13.24 5.43
CA PRO A 730 31.94 -11.78 5.32
C PRO A 730 31.32 -11.29 4.00
N LYS A 731 31.49 -12.04 2.92
CA LYS A 731 30.93 -11.75 1.59
C LYS A 731 29.44 -12.09 1.48
N ALA A 732 28.92 -13.00 2.30
CA ALA A 732 27.50 -13.30 2.41
C ALA A 732 26.79 -12.28 3.32
N ALA A 733 27.36 -12.00 4.49
CA ALA A 733 26.85 -10.97 5.40
C ALA A 733 26.71 -9.61 4.70
N LYS A 734 27.76 -9.13 4.00
CA LYS A 734 27.72 -7.87 3.26
C LYS A 734 26.70 -7.83 2.11
N ARG A 735 26.33 -8.99 1.53
CA ARG A 735 25.26 -9.06 0.52
C ARG A 735 23.87 -9.02 1.13
N LEU A 736 23.70 -9.63 2.29
CA LEU A 736 22.45 -9.66 3.04
C LEU A 736 22.16 -8.30 3.68
N GLN A 737 23.17 -7.61 4.23
CA GLN A 737 23.04 -6.22 4.68
C GLN A 737 22.59 -5.28 3.55
N VAL A 738 23.17 -5.37 2.35
CA VAL A 738 22.72 -4.57 1.19
C VAL A 738 21.28 -4.92 0.78
N ALA A 739 20.84 -6.17 0.96
CA ALA A 739 19.47 -6.59 0.69
C ALA A 739 18.48 -6.09 1.76
N GLU A 740 18.89 -6.08 3.04
CA GLU A 740 18.18 -5.50 4.17
C GLU A 740 17.98 -4.00 3.97
N GLU A 741 19.07 -3.25 3.75
CA GLU A 741 19.07 -1.82 3.44
C GLU A 741 18.13 -1.49 2.26
N SER A 742 18.16 -2.31 1.20
CA SER A 742 17.28 -2.15 0.03
C SER A 742 15.81 -2.38 0.37
N ALA A 743 15.50 -3.36 1.21
CA ALA A 743 14.13 -3.68 1.63
C ALA A 743 13.56 -2.64 2.60
N GLN A 744 14.37 -2.15 3.56
CA GLN A 744 14.00 -1.04 4.44
C GLN A 744 13.80 0.27 3.66
N SER A 745 14.66 0.56 2.68
CA SER A 745 14.50 1.71 1.80
C SER A 745 13.16 1.65 1.05
N LEU A 746 12.81 0.48 0.49
CA LEU A 746 11.53 0.28 -0.19
C LEU A 746 10.31 0.45 0.75
N LEU A 747 10.39 -0.05 2.00
CA LEU A 747 9.36 0.21 3.01
C LEU A 747 9.21 1.71 3.30
N SER A 748 10.31 2.45 3.41
CA SER A 748 10.28 3.90 3.61
C SER A 748 9.56 4.60 2.46
N VAL A 749 9.88 4.25 1.21
CA VAL A 749 9.20 4.81 0.02
C VAL A 749 7.69 4.57 0.04
N ILE A 750 7.26 3.37 0.44
CA ILE A 750 5.83 3.02 0.51
C ILE A 750 5.13 3.81 1.62
N ASN A 751 5.79 3.98 2.78
CA ASN A 751 5.25 4.77 3.89
C ASN A 751 5.19 6.27 3.53
N ASP A 752 6.18 6.82 2.84
CA ASP A 752 6.18 8.21 2.34
C ASP A 752 4.97 8.47 1.42
N ILE A 753 4.69 7.55 0.48
CA ILE A 753 3.56 7.64 -0.45
C ILE A 753 2.22 7.56 0.31
N LEU A 754 2.12 6.70 1.33
CA LEU A 754 0.93 6.62 2.18
C LEU A 754 0.70 7.89 3.00
N ASP A 755 1.74 8.41 3.66
CA ASP A 755 1.63 9.61 4.49
C ASP A 755 1.27 10.82 3.62
N TYR A 756 1.91 10.97 2.45
CA TYR A 756 1.50 11.97 1.45
C TYR A 756 0.02 11.83 1.05
N SER A 757 -0.46 10.62 0.76
CA SER A 757 -1.87 10.41 0.40
C SER A 757 -2.86 10.67 1.54
N LYS A 758 -2.47 10.48 2.80
CA LYS A 758 -3.29 10.84 3.97
C LYS A 758 -3.38 12.35 4.17
N ILE A 759 -2.26 13.04 3.98
CA ILE A 759 -2.15 14.51 4.00
C ILE A 759 -3.03 15.12 2.90
N GLU A 760 -2.90 14.65 1.64
CA GLU A 760 -3.71 15.09 0.49
C GLU A 760 -5.22 14.90 0.75
N ALA A 761 -5.59 13.82 1.45
CA ALA A 761 -6.98 13.51 1.80
C ALA A 761 -7.52 14.27 3.03
N GLY A 762 -6.71 15.10 3.70
CA GLY A 762 -7.11 15.82 4.92
C GLY A 762 -7.36 14.92 6.14
N LYS A 763 -6.72 13.74 6.20
CA LYS A 763 -6.92 12.71 7.24
C LYS A 763 -5.62 12.42 8.01
N PHE A 764 -4.92 13.48 8.39
CA PHE A 764 -3.62 13.40 9.02
C PHE A 764 -3.67 14.08 10.38
N ASP A 765 -3.93 13.27 11.42
CA ASP A 765 -4.14 13.78 12.77
C ASP A 765 -2.82 14.20 13.43
N ILE A 766 -2.89 15.27 14.22
CA ILE A 766 -1.81 15.82 15.03
C ILE A 766 -2.16 15.60 16.50
N ARG A 767 -1.22 15.08 17.29
CA ARG A 767 -1.42 14.83 18.73
C ARG A 767 -0.42 15.60 19.58
N GLU A 768 -0.84 16.76 20.06
CA GLU A 768 -0.06 17.56 21.02
C GLU A 768 0.24 16.78 22.31
N GLN A 769 1.51 16.69 22.66
CA GLN A 769 2.01 16.12 23.92
C GLN A 769 3.06 17.06 24.51
N SER A 770 3.12 17.15 25.84
CA SER A 770 4.19 17.91 26.52
C SER A 770 5.51 17.14 26.42
N VAL A 771 6.46 17.69 25.66
CA VAL A 771 7.79 17.09 25.41
C VAL A 771 8.91 18.11 25.55
N ASP A 772 10.12 17.66 25.87
CA ASP A 772 11.33 18.51 25.87
C ASP A 772 11.99 18.46 24.47
N PRO A 773 12.05 19.59 23.72
CA PRO A 773 12.67 19.63 22.40
C PRO A 773 14.14 19.17 22.42
N ARG A 774 14.84 19.32 23.56
CA ARG A 774 16.24 18.92 23.73
C ARG A 774 16.39 17.40 23.72
N GLU A 775 15.44 16.66 24.30
CA GLU A 775 15.45 15.20 24.30
C GLU A 775 15.24 14.65 22.88
N ILE A 776 14.31 15.23 22.12
CA ILE A 776 14.03 14.85 20.72
C ILE A 776 15.27 15.06 19.84
N VAL A 777 15.86 16.26 19.86
CA VAL A 777 17.03 16.60 19.05
C VAL A 777 18.26 15.76 19.44
N ALA A 778 18.50 15.58 20.75
CA ALA A 778 19.65 14.78 21.23
C ALA A 778 19.51 13.29 20.85
N SER A 779 18.30 12.72 20.96
CA SER A 779 18.04 11.34 20.53
C SER A 779 18.27 11.17 19.03
N LEU A 780 17.70 12.07 18.21
CA LEU A 780 17.82 12.02 16.77
C LEU A 780 19.27 12.15 16.28
N VAL A 781 20.03 13.10 16.85
CA VAL A 781 21.44 13.27 16.52
C VAL A 781 22.26 12.03 16.91
N LYS A 782 22.01 11.45 18.09
CA LYS A 782 22.68 10.22 18.54
C LYS A 782 22.42 9.04 17.60
N GLN A 783 21.21 8.92 17.04
CA GLN A 783 20.89 7.88 16.06
C GLN A 783 21.63 8.11 14.72
N GLN A 784 21.71 9.36 14.24
CA GLN A 784 22.31 9.68 12.94
C GLN A 784 23.85 9.83 12.98
N ASP A 785 24.45 9.99 14.15
CA ASP A 785 25.91 10.10 14.35
C ASP A 785 26.68 8.89 13.79
N ILE A 786 26.11 7.68 13.89
CA ILE A 786 26.72 6.47 13.31
C ILE A 786 26.85 6.59 11.78
N LEU A 787 25.81 7.09 11.10
CA LEU A 787 25.78 7.29 9.64
C LEU A 787 26.71 8.43 9.21
N ALA A 788 26.74 9.53 9.98
CA ALA A 788 27.66 10.65 9.75
C ALA A 788 29.13 10.20 9.88
N ARG A 789 29.50 9.48 10.95
CA ARG A 789 30.85 8.94 11.17
C ARG A 789 31.27 7.94 10.08
N ASN A 790 30.36 7.10 9.62
CA ASN A 790 30.63 6.17 8.51
C ASN A 790 30.96 6.88 7.18
N LYS A 791 30.53 8.14 7.02
CA LYS A 791 30.93 9.03 5.92
C LYS A 791 32.13 9.94 6.24
N GLY A 792 32.61 9.99 7.49
CA GLY A 792 33.64 10.94 7.92
C GLY A 792 33.12 12.37 8.19
N LEU A 793 31.80 12.55 8.35
CA LEU A 793 31.17 13.84 8.65
C LEU A 793 31.11 14.10 10.15
N SER A 794 31.29 15.36 10.55
CA SER A 794 31.02 15.80 11.94
C SER A 794 29.55 16.18 12.09
N LEU A 795 28.82 15.52 13.00
CA LEU A 795 27.45 15.87 13.35
C LEU A 795 27.40 16.55 14.73
N SER A 796 26.67 17.66 14.84
CA SER A 796 26.55 18.45 16.07
C SER A 796 25.15 19.05 16.25
N PHE A 797 24.82 19.52 17.45
CA PHE A 797 23.63 20.34 17.67
C PHE A 797 23.90 21.47 18.66
N ASP A 798 23.13 22.56 18.52
CA ASP A 798 23.08 23.68 19.46
C ASP A 798 21.61 24.06 19.73
N ILE A 799 21.28 24.38 20.99
CA ILE A 799 19.91 24.71 21.39
C ILE A 799 19.97 25.88 22.37
N ALA A 800 19.52 27.04 21.89
CA ALA A 800 19.59 28.31 22.60
C ALA A 800 18.96 28.22 24.01
N PRO A 801 19.48 28.98 25.00
CA PRO A 801 19.03 28.88 26.39
C PRO A 801 17.63 29.44 26.64
N ASP A 802 17.05 30.19 25.69
CA ASP A 802 15.70 30.75 25.74
C ASP A 802 14.62 29.84 25.14
N VAL A 803 14.99 28.66 24.61
CA VAL A 803 14.06 27.60 24.20
C VAL A 803 13.43 26.98 25.46
N PRO A 804 12.07 27.00 25.60
CA PRO A 804 11.38 26.45 26.75
C PRO A 804 11.67 24.96 26.93
N ARG A 805 11.74 24.52 28.20
CA ARG A 805 12.08 23.13 28.55
C ARG A 805 10.99 22.13 28.19
N ARG A 806 9.73 22.54 28.16
CA ARG A 806 8.61 21.71 27.71
C ARG A 806 7.63 22.52 26.88
N VAL A 807 7.17 21.91 25.79
CA VAL A 807 6.19 22.48 24.86
C VAL A 807 5.20 21.40 24.45
N PHE A 808 3.97 21.80 24.16
CA PHE A 808 2.97 20.95 23.55
C PHE A 808 3.19 20.88 22.03
N VAL A 809 3.56 19.70 21.53
CA VAL A 809 3.77 19.42 20.10
C VAL A 809 3.59 17.93 19.84
N ASP A 810 3.34 17.51 18.60
CA ASP A 810 3.36 16.10 18.24
C ASP A 810 4.82 15.59 18.08
N PRO A 811 5.31 14.72 18.98
CA PRO A 811 6.70 14.27 18.94
C PRO A 811 7.00 13.39 17.73
N MET A 812 6.04 12.61 17.23
CA MET A 812 6.26 11.78 16.04
C MET A 812 6.43 12.66 14.81
N ARG A 813 5.59 13.70 14.65
CA ARG A 813 5.66 14.60 13.50
C ARG A 813 6.87 15.51 13.53
N LEU A 814 7.24 16.05 14.70
CA LEU A 814 8.46 16.83 14.86
C LEU A 814 9.71 15.97 14.58
N THR A 815 9.74 14.71 15.06
CA THR A 815 10.82 13.77 14.77
C THR A 815 10.88 13.41 13.28
N GLN A 816 9.75 13.13 12.63
CA GLN A 816 9.66 12.80 11.21
C GLN A 816 10.20 13.94 10.32
N LEU A 817 9.83 15.18 10.62
CA LEU A 817 10.29 16.38 9.91
C LEU A 817 11.81 16.56 10.08
N LEU A 818 12.30 16.55 11.33
CA LEU A 818 13.74 16.70 11.62
C LEU A 818 14.58 15.56 11.02
N LEU A 819 14.12 14.30 11.09
CA LEU A 819 14.80 13.14 10.52
C LEU A 819 14.96 13.27 9.00
N ASN A 820 13.91 13.70 8.31
CA ASN A 820 13.95 13.89 6.85
C ASN A 820 14.93 14.99 6.43
N LEU A 821 14.98 16.12 7.16
CA LEU A 821 15.95 17.18 6.89
C LEU A 821 17.39 16.71 7.21
N LEU A 822 17.60 16.06 8.35
CA LEU A 822 18.91 15.60 8.80
C LEU A 822 19.47 14.47 7.92
N SER A 823 18.62 13.53 7.49
CA SER A 823 18.99 12.47 6.55
C SER A 823 19.38 13.03 5.18
N ASN A 824 18.67 14.05 4.68
CA ASN A 824 19.05 14.76 3.45
C ASN A 824 20.40 15.48 3.60
N ALA A 825 20.61 16.23 4.69
CA ALA A 825 21.88 16.90 4.98
C ALA A 825 23.07 15.92 4.98
N ILE A 826 22.94 14.79 5.69
CA ILE A 826 23.96 13.73 5.72
C ILE A 826 24.10 13.05 4.35
N LYS A 827 23.03 12.89 3.57
CA LYS A 827 23.05 12.27 2.23
C LYS A 827 23.83 13.11 1.22
N TYR A 828 23.56 14.42 1.15
CA TYR A 828 24.10 15.35 0.14
C TYR A 828 25.40 16.06 0.54
N THR A 829 25.91 15.79 1.74
CA THR A 829 27.28 16.13 2.16
C THR A 829 28.21 14.94 1.91
N GLU A 830 29.33 15.17 1.21
CA GLU A 830 30.40 14.16 1.02
C GLU A 830 31.53 14.35 2.05
N GLU A 831 31.94 15.59 2.31
CA GLU A 831 32.94 15.95 3.33
C GLU A 831 32.47 17.20 4.10
N GLY A 832 32.87 17.34 5.38
CA GLY A 832 32.56 18.49 6.22
C GLY A 832 31.67 18.18 7.43
N TRP A 833 30.65 19.01 7.66
CA TRP A 833 29.83 18.92 8.87
C TRP A 833 28.34 19.17 8.62
N VAL A 834 27.54 18.66 9.56
CA VAL A 834 26.09 18.90 9.66
C VAL A 834 25.78 19.37 11.08
N ARG A 835 24.88 20.36 11.22
CA ARG A 835 24.45 20.87 12.52
C ARG A 835 22.93 21.04 12.57
N VAL A 836 22.35 20.69 13.73
CA VAL A 836 20.98 21.06 14.08
C VAL A 836 21.02 22.24 15.04
N GLU A 837 20.33 23.34 14.73
CA GLU A 837 20.24 24.53 15.59
C GLU A 837 18.79 24.76 16.01
N VAL A 838 18.51 25.08 17.27
CA VAL A 838 17.15 25.40 17.74
C VAL A 838 17.16 26.68 18.58
N SER A 839 16.26 27.62 18.27
CA SER A 839 16.17 28.93 18.92
C SER A 839 14.74 29.39 19.12
N ARG A 840 14.48 30.28 20.09
CA ARG A 840 13.20 30.97 20.25
C ARG A 840 13.21 32.26 19.43
N LYS A 841 12.20 32.44 18.56
CA LYS A 841 11.98 33.71 17.86
C LYS A 841 11.49 34.74 18.88
N ARG A 842 12.13 35.91 18.95
CA ARG A 842 11.65 37.04 19.77
C ARG A 842 10.56 37.77 19.00
N ASP A 843 9.36 37.80 19.55
CA ASP A 843 8.24 38.54 18.96
C ASP A 843 8.31 40.03 19.33
N ASP A 844 8.61 40.88 18.34
CA ASP A 844 8.35 42.34 18.41
C ASP A 844 6.85 42.64 18.19
N SER A 845 5.97 41.88 18.83
CA SER A 845 4.51 42.06 18.73
C SER A 845 4.00 42.97 19.86
N PRO A 846 3.33 44.11 19.55
CA PRO A 846 2.96 45.10 20.55
C PRO A 846 1.60 44.85 21.24
N PHE A 847 1.07 43.61 21.17
CA PHE A 847 -0.24 43.28 21.75
C PHE A 847 -0.10 42.61 23.13
N PRO A 848 -0.81 43.10 24.17
CA PRO A 848 -0.85 42.41 25.46
C PRO A 848 -1.64 41.11 25.34
N VAL A 849 -1.07 40.02 25.84
CA VAL A 849 -1.76 38.73 25.98
C VAL A 849 -2.53 38.76 27.31
N ASP A 850 -3.84 38.62 27.23
CA ASP A 850 -4.71 38.38 28.40
C ASP A 850 -4.99 36.88 28.52
N ASP A 851 -4.98 36.39 29.77
CA ASP A 851 -5.31 35.05 30.27
C ASP A 851 -4.83 33.78 29.53
N GLY A 852 -3.94 33.03 30.21
CA GLY A 852 -4.00 31.57 30.22
C GLY A 852 -2.72 30.85 29.80
N ASP A 853 -2.31 30.99 28.54
CA ASP A 853 -1.30 30.15 27.90
C ASP A 853 -0.16 30.97 27.27
N GLU A 854 1.10 30.76 27.70
CA GLU A 854 2.27 31.32 27.02
C GLU A 854 2.54 30.52 25.73
N TRP A 855 2.65 31.22 24.60
CA TRP A 855 3.09 30.64 23.33
C TRP A 855 4.53 31.05 23.03
N ALA A 856 5.30 30.11 22.46
CA ALA A 856 6.68 30.32 22.05
C ALA A 856 6.87 29.83 20.61
N THR A 857 7.24 30.75 19.72
CA THR A 857 7.65 30.42 18.36
C THR A 857 9.07 29.88 18.36
N LEU A 858 9.24 28.60 18.05
CA LEU A 858 10.54 27.94 17.95
C LEU A 858 10.96 27.83 16.48
N VAL A 859 12.25 28.08 16.22
CA VAL A 859 12.88 27.92 14.91
C VAL A 859 13.89 26.78 15.01
N PHE A 860 13.70 25.76 14.18
CA PHE A 860 14.57 24.59 14.05
C PHE A 860 15.30 24.67 12.70
N GLY A 861 16.63 24.73 12.72
CA GLY A 861 17.50 24.73 11.54
C GLY A 861 18.28 23.43 11.41
N VAL A 862 18.43 22.93 10.19
CA VAL A 862 19.39 21.88 9.80
C VAL A 862 20.31 22.45 8.74
N ILE A 863 21.60 22.54 9.07
CA ILE A 863 22.64 23.20 8.27
C ILE A 863 23.66 22.16 7.83
N ASP A 864 23.98 22.13 6.54
CA ASP A 864 24.93 21.24 5.90
C ASP A 864 26.00 22.01 5.10
N THR A 865 27.18 21.41 4.94
CA THR A 865 28.25 21.91 4.04
C THR A 865 28.29 21.16 2.71
N GLY A 866 27.16 20.64 2.24
CA GLY A 866 27.06 19.78 1.07
C GLY A 866 27.04 20.52 -0.27
N ILE A 867 26.55 19.85 -1.31
CA ILE A 867 26.57 20.37 -2.69
C ILE A 867 25.69 21.61 -2.92
N GLY A 868 24.76 21.93 -2.01
CA GLY A 868 23.81 23.03 -2.17
C GLY A 868 22.82 22.84 -3.33
N ILE A 869 21.89 23.78 -3.48
CA ILE A 869 20.79 23.74 -4.45
C ILE A 869 21.03 24.77 -5.58
N PRO A 870 20.94 24.37 -6.87
CA PRO A 870 21.00 25.29 -8.00
C PRO A 870 19.86 26.32 -8.00
N GLU A 871 20.14 27.55 -8.43
CA GLU A 871 19.16 28.65 -8.36
C GLU A 871 17.88 28.36 -9.16
N GLY A 872 18.01 27.78 -10.36
CA GLY A 872 16.90 27.41 -11.23
C GLY A 872 16.04 26.22 -10.75
N SER A 873 16.33 25.66 -9.57
CA SER A 873 15.56 24.55 -8.99
C SER A 873 14.98 24.87 -7.62
N ARG A 874 15.15 26.10 -7.11
CA ARG A 874 14.73 26.51 -5.76
C ARG A 874 13.21 26.41 -5.51
N GLU A 875 12.39 26.68 -6.52
CA GLU A 875 10.92 26.56 -6.39
C GLU A 875 10.48 25.09 -6.42
N ALA A 876 11.18 24.26 -7.18
CA ALA A 876 10.83 22.88 -7.47
C ALA A 876 11.23 21.86 -6.37
N VAL A 877 12.04 22.25 -5.38
CA VAL A 877 12.54 21.34 -4.32
C VAL A 877 11.42 20.83 -3.39
N PHE A 878 10.33 21.60 -3.25
CA PHE A 878 9.16 21.22 -2.45
C PHE A 878 8.01 20.61 -3.28
N GLU A 879 8.19 20.48 -4.59
CA GLU A 879 7.22 19.80 -5.44
C GLU A 879 7.29 18.28 -5.25
N SER A 880 6.14 17.62 -5.36
CA SER A 880 6.06 16.17 -5.11
C SER A 880 6.58 15.39 -6.31
N PHE A 881 7.43 14.38 -6.05
CA PHE A 881 8.10 13.54 -7.04
C PHE A 881 9.20 14.24 -7.87
N THR A 882 9.53 15.49 -7.57
CA THR A 882 10.58 16.22 -8.30
C THR A 882 11.99 15.81 -7.81
N GLN A 883 12.89 15.55 -8.76
CA GLN A 883 14.31 15.29 -8.52
C GLN A 883 15.18 16.24 -9.36
N ILE A 884 16.21 16.82 -8.74
CA ILE A 884 17.07 17.80 -9.39
C ILE A 884 18.19 17.07 -10.15
N ASP A 885 18.08 17.13 -11.49
CA ASP A 885 19.08 16.77 -12.51
C ASP A 885 19.44 15.27 -12.69
N SER A 886 19.24 14.75 -13.91
CA SER A 886 19.39 13.34 -14.28
C SER A 886 20.85 12.88 -14.53
N SER A 887 21.81 13.79 -14.41
CA SER A 887 23.24 13.53 -14.61
C SER A 887 23.97 13.06 -13.34
N LEU A 888 23.49 13.44 -12.15
CA LEU A 888 24.06 13.10 -10.83
C LEU A 888 23.33 11.92 -10.12
N THR A 889 22.16 11.52 -10.62
CA THR A 889 21.24 10.56 -9.97
C THR A 889 21.78 9.14 -9.78
N LYS A 890 22.85 8.72 -10.47
CA LYS A 890 23.47 7.39 -10.26
C LYS A 890 24.07 7.19 -8.85
N LYS A 891 24.30 8.27 -8.09
CA LYS A 891 24.92 8.20 -6.75
C LYS A 891 23.91 8.43 -5.59
N TYR A 892 22.75 9.05 -5.86
CA TYR A 892 21.84 9.57 -4.82
C TYR A 892 20.34 9.41 -5.11
N ALA A 893 19.87 8.22 -5.49
CA ALA A 893 18.44 7.94 -5.70
C ALA A 893 17.57 8.26 -4.45
N GLY A 894 16.30 8.61 -4.67
CA GLY A 894 15.32 8.95 -3.63
C GLY A 894 13.90 9.01 -4.20
N THR A 895 12.91 9.45 -3.42
CA THR A 895 11.49 9.52 -3.85
C THR A 895 11.06 10.86 -4.42
N GLY A 896 11.74 11.95 -4.07
CA GLY A 896 11.25 13.32 -4.32
C GLY A 896 10.03 13.69 -3.47
N LEU A 897 9.71 12.93 -2.41
CA LEU A 897 8.57 13.21 -1.53
C LEU A 897 8.97 13.83 -0.18
N GLY A 898 10.18 13.56 0.33
CA GLY A 898 10.58 13.92 1.70
C GLY A 898 10.41 15.40 2.04
N LEU A 899 10.82 16.32 1.15
CA LEU A 899 10.69 17.77 1.40
C LEU A 899 9.25 18.28 1.22
N ALA A 900 8.48 17.71 0.29
CA ALA A 900 7.04 18.00 0.17
C ALA A 900 6.27 17.57 1.44
N ILE A 901 6.63 16.41 2.01
CA ILE A 901 6.11 15.93 3.30
C ILE A 901 6.55 16.86 4.45
N CYS A 902 7.82 17.26 4.52
CA CYS A 902 8.29 18.21 5.54
C CYS A 902 7.52 19.53 5.49
N LYS A 903 7.27 20.08 4.30
CA LYS A 903 6.47 21.30 4.13
C LYS A 903 5.05 21.12 4.64
N LYS A 904 4.39 20.00 4.30
CA LYS A 904 3.05 19.72 4.79
C LYS A 904 2.97 19.46 6.29
N ILE A 905 3.97 18.82 6.89
CA ILE A 905 4.04 18.64 8.35
C ILE A 905 4.26 19.99 9.05
N ALA A 906 5.13 20.87 8.51
CA ALA A 906 5.31 22.22 9.03
C ALA A 906 4.00 23.03 9.00
N GLU A 907 3.32 23.06 7.84
CA GLU A 907 2.02 23.73 7.67
C GLU A 907 0.97 23.18 8.65
N LEU A 908 0.92 21.86 8.84
CA LEU A 908 0.00 21.20 9.77
C LEU A 908 0.27 21.58 11.23
N LEU A 909 1.53 21.68 11.65
CA LEU A 909 1.93 22.16 12.98
C LEU A 909 1.74 23.69 13.18
N GLY A 910 1.04 24.38 12.28
CA GLY A 910 0.82 25.83 12.35
C GLY A 910 2.07 26.64 12.02
N GLY A 911 3.00 26.04 11.28
CA GLY A 911 4.33 26.57 10.97
C GLY A 911 4.62 26.75 9.48
N GLU A 912 5.86 27.13 9.19
CA GLU A 912 6.37 27.30 7.82
C GLU A 912 7.80 26.76 7.71
N ILE A 913 8.14 26.18 6.57
CA ILE A 913 9.52 25.77 6.22
C ILE A 913 10.10 26.71 5.16
N THR A 914 11.33 27.15 5.39
CA THR A 914 12.15 27.98 4.52
C THR A 914 13.53 27.34 4.33
N PHE A 915 14.31 27.82 3.37
CA PHE A 915 15.70 27.39 3.23
C PHE A 915 16.57 28.47 2.60
N GLU A 916 17.83 28.49 2.97
CA GLU A 916 18.89 29.23 2.29
C GLU A 916 19.88 28.22 1.72
N SER A 917 20.20 28.32 0.43
CA SER A 917 21.16 27.38 -0.19
C SER A 917 21.90 28.02 -1.35
N ARG A 918 23.19 27.67 -1.44
CA ARG A 918 24.12 28.13 -2.48
C ARG A 918 24.85 26.92 -3.03
N PHE A 919 24.76 26.73 -4.34
CA PHE A 919 25.44 25.65 -5.02
C PHE A 919 26.96 25.66 -4.74
N GLY A 920 27.48 24.54 -4.26
CA GLY A 920 28.87 24.36 -3.82
C GLY A 920 29.23 24.91 -2.43
N GLN A 921 28.27 25.42 -1.64
CA GLN A 921 28.51 25.99 -0.30
C GLN A 921 27.60 25.40 0.80
N GLY A 922 26.74 24.43 0.48
CA GLY A 922 25.80 23.81 1.41
C GLY A 922 24.40 24.42 1.42
N SER A 923 23.57 23.90 2.33
CA SER A 923 22.18 24.35 2.56
C SER A 923 21.87 24.50 4.04
N ALA A 924 20.96 25.42 4.35
CA ALA A 924 20.35 25.59 5.66
C ALA A 924 18.83 25.54 5.49
N PHE A 925 18.21 24.43 5.92
CA PHE A 925 16.76 24.29 5.96
C PHE A 925 16.26 24.67 7.35
N SER A 926 15.30 25.58 7.43
CA SER A 926 14.76 26.07 8.71
C SER A 926 13.25 25.96 8.70
N PHE A 927 12.65 25.55 9.81
CA PHE A 927 11.20 25.63 9.99
C PHE A 927 10.84 26.29 11.32
N GLN A 928 9.79 27.10 11.30
CA GLN A 928 9.27 27.81 12.47
C GLN A 928 7.93 27.20 12.89
N VAL A 929 7.71 27.02 14.20
CA VAL A 929 6.49 26.42 14.76
C VAL A 929 6.09 27.18 16.03
N SER A 930 4.83 27.60 16.12
CA SER A 930 4.30 28.27 17.31
C SER A 930 3.72 27.24 18.28
N LEU A 931 4.38 27.04 19.42
CA LEU A 931 4.06 25.98 20.37
C LEU A 931 3.68 26.54 21.74
N ARG A 932 2.71 25.90 22.39
CA ARG A 932 2.25 26.27 23.74
C ARG A 932 3.23 25.74 24.79
N VAL A 933 3.62 26.59 25.75
CA VAL A 933 4.61 26.26 26.78
C VAL A 933 3.95 25.49 27.93
N ASP A 934 4.58 24.40 28.39
CA ASP A 934 4.11 23.67 29.58
C ASP A 934 4.75 24.23 30.86
N HIS A 935 3.97 25.01 31.61
CA HIS A 935 4.38 25.56 32.91
C HIS A 935 4.11 24.64 34.10
N SER A 936 3.44 23.49 33.92
CA SER A 936 3.10 22.58 35.04
C SER A 936 4.33 22.07 35.80
N TRP A 937 5.48 22.03 35.13
CA TRP A 937 6.77 21.66 35.71
C TRP A 937 7.33 22.69 36.73
N ASN A 938 6.92 23.96 36.66
CA ASN A 938 7.44 25.00 37.55
C ASN A 938 6.73 25.04 38.92
N SER A 939 5.50 24.54 39.04
CA SER A 939 4.70 24.66 40.27
C SER A 939 5.08 23.65 41.37
N GLU A 940 5.65 22.49 41.01
CA GLU A 940 5.98 21.42 41.97
C GLU A 940 7.33 21.63 42.71
N ARG A 941 8.21 22.52 42.23
CA ARG A 941 9.54 22.73 42.82
C ARG A 941 9.62 23.70 44.01
N SER A 942 8.51 24.29 44.44
CA SER A 942 8.48 25.31 45.50
C SER A 942 8.05 24.81 46.90
N ARG A 943 7.87 23.49 47.09
CA ARG A 943 7.60 22.89 48.42
C ARG A 943 8.30 21.53 48.58
N GLY A 944 9.55 21.54 49.01
CA GLY A 944 10.27 20.28 49.31
C GLY A 944 11.79 20.42 49.34
N ASP A 945 12.32 21.29 50.21
CA ASP A 945 13.75 21.29 50.49
C ASP A 945 14.18 19.96 51.14
N ARG A 946 15.02 19.19 50.43
CA ARG A 946 15.93 18.19 51.02
C ARG A 946 17.05 17.78 50.05
N SER A 947 18.20 18.43 50.21
CA SER A 947 19.56 17.86 50.11
C SER A 947 19.99 17.11 48.83
N VAL A 948 20.63 17.85 47.92
CA VAL A 948 21.72 17.37 47.04
C VAL A 948 23.01 17.30 47.89
N CYS A 949 23.88 16.28 47.89
CA CYS A 949 23.90 14.96 47.25
C CYS A 949 24.76 13.99 48.11
N PRO A 950 24.94 12.71 47.73
CA PRO A 950 26.29 12.28 47.37
C PRO A 950 26.38 11.39 46.12
N GLU A 951 27.57 11.34 45.53
CA GLU A 951 27.93 10.42 44.45
C GLU A 951 28.11 8.99 44.99
N GLY A 952 27.54 8.00 44.27
CA GLY A 952 27.91 6.59 44.39
C GLY A 952 26.99 5.71 45.23
N GLU A 953 26.05 5.03 44.56
CA GLU A 953 25.85 3.58 44.65
C GLU A 953 25.00 3.11 43.45
N LYS A 954 25.35 1.97 42.85
CA LYS A 954 24.61 1.39 41.72
C LYS A 954 23.63 0.36 42.24
N ASP A 955 22.41 0.79 42.55
CA ASP A 955 21.35 -0.12 42.99
C ASP A 955 20.94 -1.11 41.88
N ALA A 956 20.64 -2.34 42.30
CA ALA A 956 20.35 -3.46 41.41
C ALA A 956 18.91 -3.44 40.87
N VAL A 957 18.75 -3.81 39.60
CA VAL A 957 17.44 -3.88 38.94
C VAL A 957 16.55 -4.96 39.59
N ARG A 958 15.29 -4.60 39.89
CA ARG A 958 14.29 -5.52 40.45
C ARG A 958 13.63 -6.34 39.34
N SER A 959 13.62 -7.67 39.50
CA SER A 959 12.90 -8.60 38.61
C SER A 959 11.38 -8.39 38.75
N LEU A 960 10.68 -8.22 37.62
CA LEU A 960 9.22 -8.07 37.56
C LEU A 960 8.54 -9.39 37.19
N ARG A 961 7.25 -9.54 37.54
CA ARG A 961 6.36 -10.62 37.13
C ARG A 961 5.44 -10.15 36.00
N VAL A 962 5.68 -10.61 34.79
CA VAL A 962 4.91 -10.26 33.59
C VAL A 962 3.96 -11.40 33.23
N LEU A 963 2.68 -11.12 33.00
CA LEU A 963 1.75 -12.06 32.35
C LEU A 963 1.66 -11.72 30.86
N VAL A 964 1.87 -12.68 29.96
CA VAL A 964 1.73 -12.48 28.51
C VAL A 964 0.59 -13.34 27.98
N VAL A 965 -0.42 -12.68 27.44
CA VAL A 965 -1.64 -13.30 26.90
C VAL A 965 -1.59 -13.16 25.37
N ALA A 966 -1.42 -14.26 24.65
CA ALA A 966 -1.44 -14.29 23.18
C ALA A 966 -1.82 -15.67 22.64
N ASP A 967 -2.61 -15.71 21.57
CA ASP A 967 -3.12 -16.95 20.97
C ASP A 967 -2.02 -17.74 20.25
N ASN A 968 -1.15 -17.04 19.53
CA ASN A 968 -0.08 -17.63 18.74
C ASN A 968 1.11 -18.03 19.62
N ARG A 969 1.32 -19.34 19.74
CA ARG A 969 2.41 -19.94 20.54
C ARG A 969 3.81 -19.46 20.14
N ILE A 970 4.05 -19.04 18.89
CA ILE A 970 5.34 -18.48 18.47
C ILE A 970 5.55 -17.09 19.09
N ASN A 971 4.49 -16.26 19.15
CA ASN A 971 4.55 -14.94 19.79
C ASN A 971 4.77 -15.07 21.31
N ARG A 972 4.12 -16.04 21.96
CA ARG A 972 4.37 -16.36 23.38
C ARG A 972 5.81 -16.78 23.63
N MET A 973 6.34 -17.73 22.85
CA MET A 973 7.75 -18.17 22.99
C MET A 973 8.76 -17.04 22.73
N PHE A 974 8.48 -16.14 21.78
CA PHE A 974 9.33 -14.97 21.52
C PHE A 974 9.32 -13.98 22.68
N ALA A 975 8.13 -13.67 23.23
CA ALA A 975 8.02 -12.85 24.43
C ALA A 975 8.68 -13.51 25.65
N GLU A 976 8.58 -14.84 25.81
CA GLU A 976 9.23 -15.58 26.89
C GLU A 976 10.75 -15.44 26.87
N ASP A 977 11.39 -15.76 25.73
CA ASP A 977 12.85 -15.72 25.57
C ASP A 977 13.36 -14.29 25.76
N LEU A 978 12.63 -13.28 25.25
CA LEU A 978 12.97 -11.87 25.38
C LEU A 978 12.89 -11.35 26.82
N LEU A 979 11.76 -11.55 27.50
CA LEU A 979 11.49 -11.03 28.84
C LEU A 979 12.32 -11.76 29.91
N THR A 980 12.50 -13.07 29.75
CA THR A 980 13.35 -13.87 30.64
C THR A 980 14.83 -13.51 30.46
N SER A 981 15.28 -13.24 29.23
CA SER A 981 16.63 -12.69 28.99
C SER A 981 16.83 -11.29 29.58
N GLY A 982 15.75 -10.51 29.73
CA GLY A 982 15.74 -9.24 30.46
C GLY A 982 15.76 -9.38 31.99
N GLY A 983 15.69 -10.60 32.54
CA GLY A 983 15.70 -10.86 33.99
C GLY A 983 14.32 -10.79 34.67
N HIS A 984 13.23 -10.75 33.90
CA HIS A 984 11.86 -10.79 34.42
C HIS A 984 11.35 -12.24 34.54
N ARG A 985 10.40 -12.48 35.44
CA ARG A 985 9.64 -13.74 35.49
C ARG A 985 8.39 -13.59 34.62
N VAL A 986 8.13 -14.58 33.77
CA VAL A 986 7.01 -14.54 32.83
C VAL A 986 6.03 -15.66 33.13
N ALA A 987 4.73 -15.37 33.06
CA ALA A 987 3.67 -16.36 32.93
C ALA A 987 2.94 -16.15 31.60
N MET A 988 2.25 -17.18 31.14
CA MET A 988 1.60 -17.22 29.82
C MET A 988 0.13 -17.58 29.94
N ALA A 989 -0.69 -17.03 29.04
CA ALA A 989 -2.05 -17.46 28.79
C ALA A 989 -2.36 -17.45 27.28
N GLU A 990 -3.21 -18.36 26.82
CA GLU A 990 -3.58 -18.52 25.40
C GLU A 990 -4.74 -17.62 24.96
N ASN A 991 -5.56 -17.14 25.90
CA ASN A 991 -6.76 -16.37 25.64
C ASN A 991 -7.18 -15.53 26.86
N GLY A 992 -8.15 -14.64 26.67
CA GLY A 992 -8.65 -13.74 27.72
C GLY A 992 -9.28 -14.41 28.95
N ALA A 993 -9.83 -15.63 28.82
CA ALA A 993 -10.47 -16.33 29.93
C ALA A 993 -9.41 -17.00 30.84
N GLU A 994 -8.42 -17.65 30.26
CA GLU A 994 -7.26 -18.18 31.01
C GLU A 994 -6.48 -17.06 31.70
N ALA A 995 -6.36 -15.89 31.08
CA ALA A 995 -5.76 -14.73 31.71
C ALA A 995 -6.49 -14.31 33.00
N LEU A 996 -7.83 -14.38 33.04
CA LEU A 996 -8.61 -14.12 34.26
C LEU A 996 -8.36 -15.17 35.34
N GLU A 997 -8.29 -16.46 34.98
CA GLU A 997 -7.98 -17.54 35.94
C GLU A 997 -6.58 -17.38 36.55
N VAL A 998 -5.57 -17.07 35.73
CA VAL A 998 -4.19 -16.84 36.17
C VAL A 998 -4.08 -15.60 37.06
N LEU A 999 -4.79 -14.51 36.72
CA LEU A 999 -4.82 -13.28 37.51
C LEU A 999 -5.59 -13.42 38.84
N ALA A 1000 -6.55 -14.35 38.93
CA ALA A 1000 -7.25 -14.66 40.18
C ALA A 1000 -6.39 -15.51 41.13
N GLY A 1001 -5.49 -16.34 40.59
CA GLY A 1001 -4.57 -17.18 41.37
C GLY A 1001 -3.28 -16.50 41.82
N GLU A 1002 -2.72 -15.61 41.00
CA GLU A 1002 -1.40 -15.01 41.24
C GLU A 1002 -1.31 -13.51 40.95
N LYS A 1003 -0.43 -12.81 41.70
CA LYS A 1003 -0.13 -11.39 41.46
C LYS A 1003 0.98 -11.19 40.43
N PHE A 1004 0.74 -10.27 39.51
CA PHE A 1004 1.66 -9.82 38.46
C PHE A 1004 1.83 -8.31 38.50
N ASP A 1005 2.97 -7.82 38.01
CA ASP A 1005 3.34 -6.40 38.00
C ASP A 1005 2.89 -5.73 36.69
N VAL A 1006 2.74 -6.48 35.60
CA VAL A 1006 2.18 -6.01 34.31
C VAL A 1006 1.66 -7.17 33.46
N VAL A 1007 0.60 -6.93 32.70
CA VAL A 1007 -0.02 -7.84 31.73
C VAL A 1007 0.21 -7.30 30.31
N LEU A 1008 0.67 -8.15 29.40
CA LEU A 1008 0.67 -7.90 27.96
C LEU A 1008 -0.51 -8.66 27.35
N MET A 1009 -1.46 -7.94 26.75
CA MET A 1009 -2.75 -8.49 26.32
C MET A 1009 -2.92 -8.39 24.82
N ASP A 1010 -2.88 -9.51 24.11
CA ASP A 1010 -3.22 -9.54 22.68
C ASP A 1010 -4.69 -9.18 22.45
N ILE A 1011 -4.95 -8.23 21.57
CA ILE A 1011 -6.29 -7.66 21.41
C ILE A 1011 -7.21 -8.61 20.62
N GLN A 1012 -6.66 -9.37 19.68
CA GLN A 1012 -7.41 -10.32 18.84
C GLN A 1012 -7.03 -11.75 19.21
N MET A 1013 -7.89 -12.42 19.98
CA MET A 1013 -7.72 -13.81 20.41
C MET A 1013 -9.06 -14.57 20.36
N PRO A 1014 -9.05 -15.90 20.15
CA PRO A 1014 -10.24 -16.73 20.23
C PRO A 1014 -10.71 -16.93 21.68
N VAL A 1015 -11.91 -17.48 21.85
CA VAL A 1015 -12.61 -17.74 23.14
C VAL A 1015 -13.03 -16.47 23.90
N MET A 1016 -12.08 -15.60 24.26
CA MET A 1016 -12.33 -14.29 24.86
C MET A 1016 -11.27 -13.30 24.34
N ASP A 1017 -11.74 -12.22 23.71
CA ASP A 1017 -10.86 -11.18 23.17
C ASP A 1017 -10.22 -10.31 24.27
N GLY A 1018 -9.12 -9.63 23.93
CA GLY A 1018 -8.34 -8.85 24.90
C GLY A 1018 -9.09 -7.67 25.50
N LEU A 1019 -10.11 -7.12 24.82
CA LEU A 1019 -10.91 -6.00 25.34
C LEU A 1019 -12.00 -6.49 26.30
N ALA A 1020 -12.61 -7.65 26.02
CA ALA A 1020 -13.52 -8.34 26.94
C ALA A 1020 -12.78 -8.74 28.23
N ALA A 1021 -11.57 -9.30 28.11
CA ALA A 1021 -10.72 -9.62 29.25
C ALA A 1021 -10.33 -8.37 30.06
N THR A 1022 -9.87 -7.30 29.39
CA THR A 1022 -9.52 -6.03 30.04
C THR A 1022 -10.71 -5.46 30.83
N ARG A 1023 -11.91 -5.41 30.25
CA ARG A 1023 -13.11 -4.94 30.97
C ARG A 1023 -13.47 -5.81 32.17
N ALA A 1024 -13.31 -7.14 32.07
CA ALA A 1024 -13.55 -8.05 33.19
C ALA A 1024 -12.55 -7.83 34.34
N ILE A 1025 -11.27 -7.60 34.02
CA ILE A 1025 -10.22 -7.24 34.99
C ILE A 1025 -10.56 -5.90 35.67
N ARG A 1026 -10.86 -4.84 34.90
CA ARG A 1026 -11.23 -3.51 35.44
C ARG A 1026 -12.50 -3.53 36.29
N ALA A 1027 -13.42 -4.44 36.01
CA ALA A 1027 -14.62 -4.65 36.82
C ALA A 1027 -14.38 -5.51 38.08
N GLY A 1028 -13.13 -5.90 38.38
CA GLY A 1028 -12.75 -6.64 39.60
C GLY A 1028 -13.32 -8.06 39.70
N HIS A 1029 -13.64 -8.69 38.56
CA HIS A 1029 -14.20 -10.04 38.57
C HIS A 1029 -13.21 -11.04 39.19
N GLY A 1030 -13.71 -11.96 40.01
CA GLY A 1030 -12.89 -13.00 40.64
C GLY A 1030 -11.94 -12.51 41.76
N GLY A 1031 -11.99 -11.24 42.16
CA GLY A 1031 -11.05 -10.67 43.15
C GLY A 1031 -9.69 -10.27 42.55
N ILE A 1032 -9.60 -10.21 41.21
CA ILE A 1032 -8.46 -9.66 40.48
C ILE A 1032 -8.30 -8.18 40.82
N ASP A 1033 -7.05 -7.72 40.93
CA ASP A 1033 -6.72 -6.31 41.12
C ASP A 1033 -7.15 -5.49 39.90
N PRO A 1034 -8.19 -4.63 39.99
CA PRO A 1034 -8.67 -3.87 38.85
C PRO A 1034 -7.68 -2.78 38.41
N GLU A 1035 -6.68 -2.45 39.24
CA GLU A 1035 -5.64 -1.49 38.90
C GLU A 1035 -4.45 -2.12 38.17
N ILE A 1036 -4.32 -3.46 38.04
CA ILE A 1036 -3.11 -4.08 37.46
C ILE A 1036 -2.74 -3.47 36.08
N PRO A 1037 -1.47 -3.12 35.79
CA PRO A 1037 -1.08 -2.60 34.48
C PRO A 1037 -1.39 -3.57 33.32
N ILE A 1038 -2.07 -3.10 32.27
CA ILE A 1038 -2.39 -3.87 31.05
C ILE A 1038 -1.95 -3.11 29.81
N ILE A 1039 -1.00 -3.67 29.05
CA ILE A 1039 -0.48 -3.14 27.79
C ILE A 1039 -1.01 -3.99 26.62
N GLY A 1040 -1.76 -3.38 25.72
CA GLY A 1040 -2.36 -4.08 24.57
C GLY A 1040 -1.33 -4.42 23.47
N LEU A 1041 -1.45 -5.58 22.82
CA LEU A 1041 -0.65 -5.94 21.64
C LEU A 1041 -1.56 -5.91 20.39
N SER A 1042 -1.30 -4.99 19.45
CA SER A 1042 -2.13 -4.79 18.26
C SER A 1042 -1.39 -5.12 16.95
N ALA A 1043 -2.08 -5.70 15.98
CA ALA A 1043 -1.62 -5.83 14.59
C ALA A 1043 -1.91 -4.59 13.73
N TYR A 1044 -2.81 -3.70 14.18
CA TYR A 1044 -3.21 -2.48 13.47
C TYR A 1044 -2.95 -1.24 14.33
N ALA A 1045 -2.26 -0.26 13.74
CA ALA A 1045 -2.13 1.10 14.27
C ALA A 1045 -2.98 2.04 13.42
N MET A 1046 -4.26 2.18 13.78
CA MET A 1046 -5.15 3.22 13.29
C MET A 1046 -5.81 3.93 14.46
N ASP A 1047 -6.03 5.24 14.31
CA ASP A 1047 -6.38 6.11 15.43
C ASP A 1047 -7.78 5.86 16.00
N GLN A 1048 -8.70 5.31 15.20
CA GLN A 1048 -10.05 4.92 15.62
C GLN A 1048 -10.09 3.68 16.53
N ASP A 1049 -9.04 2.85 16.54
CA ASP A 1049 -8.96 1.71 17.45
C ASP A 1049 -8.40 2.11 18.83
N ARG A 1050 -7.58 3.17 18.90
CA ARG A 1050 -6.98 3.64 20.16
C ARG A 1050 -8.01 4.12 21.18
N GLU A 1051 -9.05 4.83 20.75
CA GLU A 1051 -10.15 5.25 21.64
C GLU A 1051 -10.88 4.03 22.23
N ARG A 1052 -11.26 3.06 21.40
CA ARG A 1052 -11.86 1.78 21.83
C ARG A 1052 -10.99 1.00 22.82
N PHE A 1053 -9.67 1.09 22.71
CA PHE A 1053 -8.71 0.40 23.57
C PHE A 1053 -8.58 1.09 24.95
N LEU A 1054 -8.54 2.43 24.96
CA LEU A 1054 -8.53 3.22 26.20
C LEU A 1054 -9.89 3.18 26.93
N GLU A 1055 -11.02 3.24 26.21
CA GLU A 1055 -12.37 3.04 26.77
C GLU A 1055 -12.58 1.64 27.35
N ALA A 1056 -11.88 0.62 26.84
CA ALA A 1056 -11.88 -0.73 27.41
C ALA A 1056 -11.00 -0.85 28.67
N GLY A 1057 -10.18 0.16 28.97
CA GLY A 1057 -9.35 0.24 30.18
C GLY A 1057 -7.89 -0.19 30.03
N LEU A 1058 -7.31 -0.21 28.82
CA LEU A 1058 -5.88 -0.47 28.61
C LEU A 1058 -5.00 0.73 29.04
N ASP A 1059 -3.82 0.48 29.60
CA ASP A 1059 -2.91 1.54 30.12
C ASP A 1059 -1.93 2.09 29.06
N ASP A 1060 -1.48 1.23 28.14
CA ASP A 1060 -0.68 1.56 26.93
C ASP A 1060 -0.88 0.47 25.86
N TYR A 1061 -0.27 0.60 24.68
CA TYR A 1061 -0.24 -0.49 23.68
C TYR A 1061 1.06 -0.52 22.87
N ILE A 1062 1.36 -1.69 22.31
CA ILE A 1062 2.53 -1.96 21.45
C ILE A 1062 2.05 -2.57 20.13
N THR A 1063 2.66 -2.14 19.02
CA THR A 1063 2.39 -2.69 17.69
C THR A 1063 3.20 -3.97 17.42
N LYS A 1064 2.60 -4.95 16.76
CA LYS A 1064 3.29 -6.16 16.28
C LYS A 1064 3.98 -5.88 14.92
N PRO A 1065 5.18 -6.45 14.66
CA PRO A 1065 6.00 -7.29 15.54
C PRO A 1065 6.61 -6.48 16.70
N ILE A 1066 6.75 -7.12 17.86
CA ILE A 1066 7.22 -6.47 19.09
C ILE A 1066 8.71 -6.10 18.95
N ASN A 1067 9.00 -4.81 18.98
CA ASN A 1067 10.36 -4.28 19.10
C ASN A 1067 10.78 -4.26 20.59
N ILE A 1068 12.04 -4.58 20.85
CA ILE A 1068 12.63 -4.67 22.19
C ILE A 1068 12.66 -3.30 22.87
N GLU A 1069 12.98 -2.24 22.12
CA GLU A 1069 13.09 -0.88 22.66
C GLU A 1069 11.70 -0.31 23.00
N ASP A 1070 10.75 -0.38 22.07
CA ASP A 1070 9.35 0.03 22.28
C ASP A 1070 8.69 -0.71 23.45
N PHE A 1071 9.05 -1.98 23.65
CA PHE A 1071 8.58 -2.79 24.77
C PHE A 1071 9.07 -2.27 26.14
N PHE A 1072 10.39 -2.08 26.30
CA PHE A 1072 10.95 -1.59 27.57
C PHE A 1072 10.53 -0.15 27.85
N GLU A 1073 10.32 0.67 26.81
CA GLU A 1073 9.73 2.00 26.98
C GLU A 1073 8.28 1.95 27.46
N ALA A 1074 7.41 1.14 26.86
CA ALA A 1074 6.00 1.05 27.27
C ALA A 1074 5.87 0.58 28.73
N VAL A 1075 6.57 -0.49 29.11
CA VAL A 1075 6.63 -0.96 30.50
C VAL A 1075 7.22 0.12 31.42
N GLY A 1076 8.29 0.79 30.98
CA GLY A 1076 8.91 1.90 31.73
C GLY A 1076 7.97 3.10 31.92
N ARG A 1077 7.15 3.46 30.94
CA ARG A 1077 6.15 4.54 31.02
C ARG A 1077 5.04 4.20 32.02
N VAL A 1078 4.49 3.00 31.95
CA VAL A 1078 3.37 2.58 32.80
C VAL A 1078 3.79 2.43 34.26
N LEU A 1079 4.99 1.87 34.54
CA LEU A 1079 5.51 1.76 35.90
C LEU A 1079 5.93 3.12 36.51
N ARG A 1080 6.57 4.00 35.72
CA ARG A 1080 6.96 5.36 36.19
C ARG A 1080 5.76 6.21 36.57
N ARG A 1081 4.62 6.10 35.87
CA ARG A 1081 3.37 6.82 36.22
C ARG A 1081 2.82 6.45 37.61
N ARG A 1082 3.27 5.34 38.21
CA ARG A 1082 2.84 4.87 39.53
C ARG A 1082 3.97 4.84 40.58
N GLY A 1083 5.13 5.43 40.28
CA GLY A 1083 6.17 5.70 41.26
C GLY A 1083 7.28 4.65 41.41
N GLU A 1084 7.35 3.63 40.53
CA GLU A 1084 8.43 2.63 40.55
C GLU A 1084 9.37 2.79 39.32
N THR A 1085 10.68 2.73 39.55
CA THR A 1085 11.72 3.02 38.53
C THR A 1085 12.38 1.77 37.97
N CYS A 1086 12.67 1.78 36.67
CA CYS A 1086 13.46 0.74 35.99
C CYS A 1086 14.34 1.35 34.86
N SER A 1087 15.52 0.77 34.62
CA SER A 1087 16.50 1.20 33.62
C SER A 1087 17.25 0.04 32.96
N ALA A 1088 17.71 0.25 31.72
CA ALA A 1088 18.30 -0.77 30.82
C ALA A 1088 19.74 -1.24 31.20
N PRO A 1089 20.19 -2.42 30.70
CA PRO A 1089 21.48 -3.02 31.08
C PRO A 1089 22.70 -2.44 30.33
N PRO A 1090 23.91 -2.50 30.92
CA PRO A 1090 25.16 -2.12 30.26
C PRO A 1090 25.79 -3.27 29.46
N ALA A 1091 26.40 -2.95 28.31
CA ALA A 1091 27.27 -3.88 27.59
C ALA A 1091 28.63 -4.02 28.30
N SER A 1092 29.12 -5.25 28.46
CA SER A 1092 30.45 -5.53 29.05
C SER A 1092 31.45 -5.99 27.99
N GLU A 1093 32.53 -5.24 27.82
CA GLU A 1093 33.72 -5.70 27.11
C GLU A 1093 34.42 -6.81 27.92
N ALA A 1094 34.85 -7.89 27.25
CA ALA A 1094 35.74 -8.89 27.81
C ALA A 1094 36.91 -9.15 26.85
N ARG A 1095 38.13 -9.02 27.37
CA ARG A 1095 39.38 -9.06 26.61
C ARG A 1095 39.76 -10.47 26.16
N VAL A 1096 40.52 -10.55 25.07
CA VAL A 1096 41.26 -11.74 24.63
C VAL A 1096 42.72 -11.56 25.02
N GLU A 1097 43.31 -12.52 25.76
CA GLU A 1097 44.77 -12.77 25.78
C GLU A 1097 45.09 -14.17 26.37
N ASP A 1098 45.86 -14.95 25.61
CA ASP A 1098 46.72 -16.13 25.87
C ASP A 1098 46.35 -17.35 26.75
N MET A 1099 46.13 -18.49 26.05
CA MET A 1099 46.83 -19.81 26.09
C MET A 1099 47.20 -20.51 27.44
N PRO A 1100 47.14 -21.87 27.53
CA PRO A 1100 47.96 -22.78 26.72
C PRO A 1100 47.28 -24.12 26.27
N ALA A 1101 48.09 -25.07 25.77
CA ALA A 1101 47.67 -26.21 24.95
C ALA A 1101 47.71 -27.60 25.64
N ALA A 1102 47.02 -28.56 25.01
CA ALA A 1102 47.17 -30.03 25.03
C ALA A 1102 46.78 -30.83 26.29
N LEU A 1103 45.90 -31.83 26.13
CA LEU A 1103 46.26 -33.27 26.09
C LEU A 1103 45.05 -34.18 25.77
N ALA A 1104 45.33 -35.47 25.54
CA ALA A 1104 44.39 -36.48 24.99
C ALA A 1104 43.66 -37.32 26.06
N GLY A 1105 42.69 -38.13 25.62
CA GLY A 1105 41.94 -39.13 26.41
C GLY A 1105 40.57 -39.40 25.77
N GLU A 1106 40.48 -40.29 24.77
CA GLU A 1106 40.02 -41.69 24.91
C GLU A 1106 38.48 -41.84 24.97
N GLU A 1107 37.91 -42.49 23.94
CA GLU A 1107 36.55 -43.04 23.97
C GLU A 1107 36.49 -44.30 24.85
N PRO A 1108 35.29 -44.67 25.32
CA PRO A 1108 34.83 -46.02 25.03
C PRO A 1108 33.38 -46.09 24.57
N ASP A 1109 33.24 -46.41 23.28
CA ASP A 1109 32.57 -47.58 22.70
C ASP A 1109 31.12 -48.02 23.04
N ASP A 1110 30.49 -48.49 21.97
CA ASP A 1110 29.32 -49.35 21.79
C ASP A 1110 28.06 -49.28 22.69
N ALA A 1111 26.97 -48.83 22.04
CA ALA A 1111 25.68 -49.54 22.07
C ALA A 1111 24.86 -49.23 20.81
N ARG A 1112 24.87 -50.16 19.83
CA ARG A 1112 23.86 -50.22 18.77
C ARG A 1112 22.49 -50.54 19.36
N ASP A 1113 21.42 -49.93 18.85
CA ASP A 1113 20.08 -50.52 18.96
C ASP A 1113 19.15 -50.06 17.82
N GLU A 1114 18.19 -50.91 17.44
CA GLU A 1114 17.56 -50.97 16.11
C GLU A 1114 16.37 -50.00 15.84
N ALA A 1115 16.07 -49.04 16.72
CA ALA A 1115 14.79 -48.32 16.70
C ALA A 1115 14.88 -46.77 16.67
N SER A 1116 15.31 -46.19 15.54
CA SER A 1116 15.28 -44.73 15.32
C SER A 1116 13.86 -44.21 15.00
N VAL A 1117 12.96 -44.26 15.98
CA VAL A 1117 11.57 -43.76 15.87
C VAL A 1117 11.49 -42.23 15.76
N ILE A 1118 12.55 -41.54 16.18
CA ILE A 1118 12.76 -40.08 16.13
C ILE A 1118 14.14 -39.80 15.51
N ASP A 1119 14.32 -38.65 14.86
CA ASP A 1119 15.61 -38.26 14.27
C ASP A 1119 16.54 -37.63 15.31
N SER A 1120 17.19 -38.50 16.10
CA SER A 1120 18.09 -38.15 17.21
C SER A 1120 19.38 -37.42 16.79
N ARG A 1121 19.75 -37.43 15.51
CA ARG A 1121 21.05 -36.89 15.03
C ARG A 1121 20.93 -35.73 14.04
N GLY A 1122 19.90 -35.67 13.21
CA GLY A 1122 19.72 -34.59 12.23
C GLY A 1122 19.19 -33.31 12.88
N ARG A 1123 17.97 -33.34 13.41
CA ARG A 1123 17.33 -32.14 14.00
C ARG A 1123 17.85 -31.77 15.38
N PHE A 1124 18.04 -32.74 16.28
CA PHE A 1124 18.56 -32.42 17.61
C PHE A 1124 20.02 -31.93 17.59
N GLY A 1125 20.78 -32.21 16.52
CA GLY A 1125 22.10 -31.61 16.28
C GLY A 1125 22.06 -30.09 16.12
N GLN A 1126 20.98 -29.52 15.55
CA GLN A 1126 20.79 -28.07 15.46
C GLN A 1126 20.51 -27.42 16.82
N TYR A 1127 19.89 -28.17 17.74
CA TYR A 1127 19.66 -27.75 19.14
C TYR A 1127 20.85 -28.03 20.07
N GLY A 1128 22.02 -28.45 19.54
CA GLY A 1128 23.17 -28.94 20.32
C GLY A 1128 23.78 -27.96 21.34
N LYS A 1129 23.34 -26.69 21.39
CA LYS A 1129 23.71 -25.70 22.41
C LYS A 1129 22.60 -25.37 23.42
N LYS A 1130 21.35 -25.84 23.25
CA LYS A 1130 20.20 -25.57 24.15
C LYS A 1130 19.62 -26.89 24.70
N LYS A 1131 20.40 -27.62 25.51
CA LYS A 1131 20.00 -28.94 26.08
C LYS A 1131 18.73 -28.89 26.94
N ASP A 1132 18.47 -27.79 27.64
CA ASP A 1132 17.37 -27.72 28.61
C ASP A 1132 16.01 -27.41 27.95
N LEU A 1133 16.00 -26.57 26.91
CA LEU A 1133 14.85 -26.42 26.00
C LEU A 1133 14.40 -27.78 25.44
N LEU A 1134 15.39 -28.60 25.11
CA LEU A 1134 15.22 -29.93 24.54
C LEU A 1134 14.59 -30.92 25.56
N ARG A 1135 14.98 -30.83 26.84
CA ARG A 1135 14.34 -31.56 27.96
C ARG A 1135 12.91 -31.09 28.21
N MET A 1136 12.65 -29.77 28.21
CA MET A 1136 11.31 -29.21 28.44
C MET A 1136 10.30 -29.63 27.36
N VAL A 1137 10.70 -29.56 26.08
CA VAL A 1137 9.84 -29.97 24.95
C VAL A 1137 9.50 -31.47 24.99
N CYS A 1138 10.42 -32.33 25.45
CA CYS A 1138 10.13 -33.76 25.65
C CYS A 1138 9.15 -33.98 26.82
N ALA A 1139 9.35 -33.29 27.94
CA ALA A 1139 8.48 -33.40 29.12
C ALA A 1139 7.03 -32.96 28.81
N GLU A 1140 6.86 -31.85 28.08
CA GLU A 1140 5.54 -31.35 27.72
C GLU A 1140 4.83 -32.26 26.71
N PHE A 1141 5.57 -32.88 25.77
CA PHE A 1141 5.01 -33.91 24.90
C PHE A 1141 4.51 -35.13 25.69
N PHE A 1142 5.21 -35.57 26.74
CA PHE A 1142 4.72 -36.67 27.59
C PHE A 1142 3.48 -36.29 28.39
N ARG A 1143 3.35 -35.03 28.78
CA ARG A 1143 2.20 -34.52 29.53
C ARG A 1143 0.92 -34.46 28.67
N ALA A 1144 1.05 -33.99 27.44
CA ALA A 1144 -0.10 -33.72 26.56
C ALA A 1144 -0.65 -34.96 25.82
N MET A 1145 0.18 -35.98 25.55
CA MET A 1145 -0.23 -37.13 24.72
C MET A 1145 -1.37 -37.99 25.31
N PRO A 1146 -1.42 -38.32 26.62
CA PRO A 1146 -2.51 -39.13 27.16
C PRO A 1146 -3.89 -38.48 27.02
N GLY A 1147 -3.99 -37.16 27.26
CA GLY A 1147 -5.22 -36.40 27.07
C GLY A 1147 -5.64 -36.34 25.60
N CYS A 1148 -4.71 -36.01 24.70
CA CYS A 1148 -4.96 -35.97 23.26
C CYS A 1148 -5.49 -37.31 22.71
N VAL A 1149 -5.00 -38.46 23.21
CA VAL A 1149 -5.55 -39.78 22.83
C VAL A 1149 -6.97 -39.97 23.35
N ALA A 1150 -7.25 -39.62 24.61
CA ALA A 1150 -8.59 -39.74 25.19
C ALA A 1150 -9.61 -38.84 24.48
N ASP A 1151 -9.24 -37.59 24.18
CA ASP A 1151 -10.10 -36.64 23.45
C ASP A 1151 -10.38 -37.12 22.02
N MET A 1152 -9.41 -37.76 21.36
CA MET A 1152 -9.60 -38.39 20.04
C MET A 1152 -10.49 -39.65 20.11
N GLU A 1153 -10.42 -40.43 21.19
CA GLU A 1153 -11.31 -41.58 21.40
C GLU A 1153 -12.75 -41.13 21.66
N GLN A 1154 -12.93 -40.09 22.48
CA GLN A 1154 -14.23 -39.49 22.77
C GLN A 1154 -14.84 -38.84 21.53
N ALA A 1155 -14.07 -38.07 20.75
CA ALA A 1155 -14.54 -37.46 19.51
C ALA A 1155 -14.97 -38.51 18.45
N LEU A 1156 -14.35 -39.69 18.42
CA LEU A 1156 -14.82 -40.82 17.60
C LEU A 1156 -16.12 -41.42 18.12
N ALA A 1157 -16.27 -41.57 19.44
CA ALA A 1157 -17.47 -42.12 20.06
C ALA A 1157 -18.70 -41.20 19.86
N ASP A 1158 -18.49 -39.89 19.94
CA ASP A 1158 -19.54 -38.86 19.76
C ASP A 1158 -19.79 -38.51 18.27
N GLY A 1159 -18.96 -39.02 17.36
CA GLY A 1159 -19.06 -38.76 15.92
C GLY A 1159 -18.55 -37.37 15.48
N ASP A 1160 -17.88 -36.62 16.36
CA ASP A 1160 -17.31 -35.30 16.06
C ASP A 1160 -16.01 -35.41 15.25
N MET A 1161 -16.18 -35.60 13.94
CA MET A 1161 -15.07 -35.62 12.99
C MET A 1161 -14.31 -34.28 12.90
N ALA A 1162 -14.92 -33.14 13.27
CA ALA A 1162 -14.25 -31.84 13.24
C ALA A 1162 -13.22 -31.74 14.37
N THR A 1163 -13.60 -32.12 15.60
CA THR A 1163 -12.66 -32.20 16.72
C THR A 1163 -11.60 -33.26 16.51
N PHE A 1164 -11.97 -34.46 16.01
CA PHE A 1164 -10.98 -35.51 15.70
C PHE A 1164 -9.96 -35.06 14.64
N SER A 1165 -10.42 -34.39 13.56
CA SER A 1165 -9.53 -33.85 12.52
C SER A 1165 -8.57 -32.79 13.08
N ARG A 1166 -9.06 -31.88 13.93
CA ARG A 1166 -8.24 -30.86 14.61
C ARG A 1166 -7.17 -31.49 15.51
N LEU A 1167 -7.51 -32.53 16.29
CA LEU A 1167 -6.57 -33.24 17.14
C LEU A 1167 -5.52 -34.01 16.33
N ALA A 1168 -5.94 -34.68 15.25
CA ALA A 1168 -5.04 -35.35 14.30
C ALA A 1168 -4.06 -34.36 13.62
N HIS A 1169 -4.55 -33.17 13.24
CA HIS A 1169 -3.72 -32.08 12.69
C HIS A 1169 -2.65 -31.60 13.69
N THR A 1170 -3.02 -31.37 14.94
CA THR A 1170 -2.09 -30.99 16.01
C THR A 1170 -1.04 -32.08 16.25
N LEU A 1171 -1.47 -33.35 16.29
CA LEU A 1171 -0.56 -34.49 16.43
C LEU A 1171 0.42 -34.61 15.24
N ARG A 1172 -0.04 -34.33 14.02
CA ARG A 1172 0.80 -34.26 12.81
C ARG A 1172 1.89 -33.19 12.94
N GLY A 1173 1.54 -32.01 13.46
CA GLY A 1173 2.48 -30.92 13.76
C GLY A 1173 3.54 -31.33 14.79
N ASN A 1174 3.11 -31.90 15.92
CA ASN A 1174 4.02 -32.36 16.97
C ASN A 1174 4.95 -33.49 16.48
N ALA A 1175 4.43 -34.47 15.74
CA ALA A 1175 5.25 -35.52 15.13
C ALA A 1175 6.26 -34.97 14.11
N ALA A 1176 5.92 -33.87 13.43
CA ALA A 1176 6.84 -33.16 12.55
C ALA A 1176 7.98 -32.47 13.31
N MET A 1177 7.83 -32.11 14.59
CA MET A 1177 8.90 -31.50 15.39
C MET A 1177 10.03 -32.50 15.69
N PHE A 1178 9.68 -33.69 16.18
CA PHE A 1178 10.63 -34.73 16.61
C PHE A 1178 11.20 -35.59 15.46
N GLY A 1179 10.84 -35.30 14.21
CA GLY A 1179 11.21 -36.14 13.06
C GLY A 1179 10.52 -37.52 13.05
N ALA A 1180 9.40 -37.67 13.77
CA ALA A 1180 8.64 -38.91 13.91
C ALA A 1180 7.80 -39.20 12.65
N ALA A 1181 8.47 -39.50 11.54
CA ALA A 1181 7.85 -39.59 10.21
C ALA A 1181 6.68 -40.59 10.11
N ASP A 1182 6.75 -41.73 10.79
CA ASP A 1182 5.65 -42.72 10.76
C ASP A 1182 4.41 -42.26 11.53
N LEU A 1183 4.59 -41.58 12.68
CA LEU A 1183 3.48 -40.98 13.43
C LEU A 1183 2.84 -39.85 12.61
N ARG A 1184 3.66 -38.96 12.03
CA ARG A 1184 3.17 -37.86 11.19
C ARG A 1184 2.30 -38.36 10.04
N ARG A 1185 2.74 -39.39 9.33
CA ARG A 1185 1.98 -40.00 8.21
C ARG A 1185 0.62 -40.52 8.66
N HIS A 1186 0.56 -41.26 9.77
CA HIS A 1186 -0.70 -41.82 10.25
C HIS A 1186 -1.65 -40.73 10.80
N ALA A 1187 -1.09 -39.65 11.37
CA ALA A 1187 -1.87 -38.48 11.76
C ALA A 1187 -2.50 -37.78 10.55
N THR A 1188 -1.74 -37.58 9.46
CA THR A 1188 -2.29 -37.06 8.18
C THR A 1188 -3.41 -37.95 7.64
N MET A 1189 -3.23 -39.27 7.62
CA MET A 1189 -4.27 -40.19 7.12
C MET A 1189 -5.56 -40.14 7.96
N ALA A 1190 -5.43 -39.96 9.28
CA ALA A 1190 -6.56 -39.84 10.20
C ALA A 1190 -7.29 -38.48 10.06
N GLU A 1191 -6.52 -37.39 9.90
CA GLU A 1191 -7.02 -36.03 9.60
C GLU A 1191 -7.81 -36.01 8.28
N GLU A 1192 -7.24 -36.58 7.21
CA GLU A 1192 -7.90 -36.65 5.90
C GLU A 1192 -9.18 -37.50 5.90
N ALA A 1193 -9.21 -38.61 6.64
CA ALA A 1193 -10.41 -39.44 6.76
C ALA A 1193 -11.54 -38.67 7.45
N ALA A 1194 -11.24 -38.00 8.56
CA ALA A 1194 -12.20 -37.19 9.30
C ALA A 1194 -12.64 -35.92 8.54
N ALA A 1195 -11.72 -35.26 7.81
CA ALA A 1195 -12.05 -34.13 6.94
C ALA A 1195 -12.98 -34.51 5.77
N ARG A 1196 -12.99 -35.78 5.34
CA ARG A 1196 -13.94 -36.33 4.36
C ARG A 1196 -15.25 -36.81 5.00
N GLY A 1197 -15.39 -36.75 6.33
CA GLY A 1197 -16.54 -37.29 7.07
C GLY A 1197 -16.57 -38.83 7.16
N ASP A 1198 -15.48 -39.51 6.81
CA ASP A 1198 -15.38 -40.97 6.85
C ASP A 1198 -14.99 -41.46 8.25
N GLY A 1199 -15.98 -41.44 9.15
CA GLY A 1199 -15.83 -41.87 10.54
C GLY A 1199 -15.46 -43.35 10.68
N GLU A 1200 -15.82 -44.21 9.72
CA GLU A 1200 -15.45 -45.62 9.76
C GLU A 1200 -13.96 -45.82 9.43
N GLN A 1201 -13.42 -45.10 8.45
CA GLN A 1201 -11.99 -45.05 8.17
C GLN A 1201 -11.20 -44.41 9.30
N ALA A 1202 -11.71 -43.33 9.91
CA ALA A 1202 -11.08 -42.69 11.07
C ALA A 1202 -10.99 -43.65 12.28
N ALA A 1203 -12.09 -44.35 12.62
CA ALA A 1203 -12.12 -45.35 13.69
C ALA A 1203 -11.17 -46.54 13.42
N ARG A 1204 -11.03 -46.99 12.17
CA ARG A 1204 -10.06 -48.04 11.78
C ARG A 1204 -8.60 -47.58 11.90
N LEU A 1205 -8.31 -46.29 11.68
CA LEU A 1205 -6.97 -45.72 11.75
C LEU A 1205 -6.53 -45.38 13.18
N PHE A 1206 -7.46 -45.05 14.08
CA PHE A 1206 -7.14 -44.60 15.43
C PHE A 1206 -6.31 -45.61 16.26
N PRO A 1207 -6.63 -46.92 16.35
CA PRO A 1207 -5.78 -47.89 17.05
C PRO A 1207 -4.37 -48.03 16.45
N ALA A 1208 -4.20 -47.71 15.16
CA ALA A 1208 -2.90 -47.67 14.52
C ALA A 1208 -2.12 -46.40 14.88
N LEU A 1209 -2.80 -45.28 15.07
CA LEU A 1209 -2.24 -44.00 15.51
C LEU A 1209 -1.72 -44.09 16.95
N THR A 1210 -2.54 -44.54 17.90
CA THR A 1210 -2.18 -44.66 19.33
C THR A 1210 -0.91 -45.50 19.54
N ARG A 1211 -0.82 -46.68 18.93
CA ARG A 1211 0.38 -47.55 18.98
C ARG A 1211 1.67 -46.87 18.48
N ARG A 1212 1.57 -45.81 17.69
CA ARG A 1212 2.71 -45.05 17.15
C ARG A 1212 3.06 -43.86 18.05
N ILE A 1213 2.06 -43.24 18.68
CA ILE A 1213 2.28 -42.28 19.79
C ILE A 1213 3.10 -42.97 20.88
N ASP A 1214 2.69 -44.16 21.34
CA ASP A 1214 3.41 -44.92 22.38
C ASP A 1214 4.85 -45.28 22.01
N ARG A 1215 5.15 -45.44 20.71
CA ARG A 1215 6.51 -45.70 20.22
C ARG A 1215 7.36 -44.44 20.23
N VAL A 1216 6.80 -43.31 19.80
CA VAL A 1216 7.47 -41.99 19.82
C VAL A 1216 7.73 -41.54 21.26
N VAL A 1217 6.75 -41.69 22.16
CA VAL A 1217 6.88 -41.39 23.59
C VAL A 1217 8.02 -42.21 24.22
N ARG A 1218 8.06 -43.53 24.00
CA ARG A 1218 9.16 -44.37 24.51
C ARG A 1218 10.53 -44.01 23.94
N ALA A 1219 10.61 -43.67 22.66
CA ALA A 1219 11.87 -43.28 22.03
C ALA A 1219 12.39 -41.91 22.52
N LEU A 1220 11.50 -40.94 22.72
CA LEU A 1220 11.84 -39.66 23.33
C LEU A 1220 12.28 -39.83 24.79
N ALA A 1221 11.64 -40.73 25.56
CA ALA A 1221 12.03 -40.97 26.95
C ALA A 1221 13.45 -41.58 27.05
N ALA A 1222 13.76 -42.56 26.19
CA ALA A 1222 15.09 -43.14 26.07
C ALA A 1222 16.15 -42.12 25.57
N PHE A 1223 15.73 -41.13 24.76
CA PHE A 1223 16.60 -40.04 24.32
C PHE A 1223 16.85 -39.01 25.44
N GLN A 1224 15.82 -38.59 26.18
CA GLN A 1224 15.94 -37.66 27.31
C GLN A 1224 16.84 -38.22 28.42
N ALA A 1225 16.76 -39.52 28.70
CA ALA A 1225 17.64 -40.22 29.63
C ALA A 1225 19.12 -40.30 29.19
N ARG A 1226 19.41 -40.02 27.91
CA ARG A 1226 20.77 -39.98 27.34
C ARG A 1226 21.36 -38.57 27.24
N ILE A 1227 20.66 -37.53 27.72
CA ILE A 1227 21.19 -36.16 27.80
C ILE A 1227 21.86 -35.98 29.17
N PRO A 1228 23.20 -35.92 29.26
CA PRO A 1228 23.90 -35.59 30.51
C PRO A 1228 23.67 -34.11 30.86
#